data_AF-A0A178MZ43-F1
#
_entry.id   AF-A0A178MZ43-F1
#
_cell.length_a   1.000
_cell.length_b   1.000
_cell.length_c   1.000
_cell.angle_alpha   90.00
_cell.angle_beta   90.00
_cell.angle_gamma   90.00
#
_symmetry.space_group_name_H-M   'P 1'
#
loop_
_entity.id
_entity.type
_entity.pdbx_description
1 polymer ?
#
loop_
_entity_poly.entity_id
_entity_poly.type
_entity_poly.pdbx_seq_one_letter_code
_entity_poly.pdbx_strand_id
1 'polypeptide(L)'
;MVILERNIRSRLAPYWATISILICAAIFAAWMPMEWGNYKAVEIGIGLGGALATVLALALTLSVIPIQRAADHFSASIIHLYAKDKTFRLAFGTLVAAVVLAFMSGSGLFTLRPRMLFVVQAVLLGSGVDCLRAFYWRFLTLLDPANAPRILTRQAAQAIQWADREVRRCAFVEGLDPNGPNLDDRYRRAGIYFRASALLDPVRRWNKDLLEMAAKALERREQSTVAEIFSGLGSIAVFYLNIKKESSFGQDEDHIVNPIYEGIMTVSNQAAALGMEETCQNAIKVLGTIAANTAQITVSSGRIVKAPYIYMPLSYMDRCAETALQKKMQDAGLETIRMCRLVLAHIPEAYDTHAVDASLIDVAAKVAAAGYGMGSWVVANTAADAIVEIAMAELGRERYRRAVLLSKAFYYLEFLLPFAIASSTKVGLMAGSFPPYASTSNHSLASLIQTACSLIPGHDPEHPRRDRLTRFSEVCEATAKHLSDVASKVDFSSSLVMADLIMVLDEIFKTLRQQLESLDPKLSEDENETFDKLASQFIWASGCFWGRDKINAAPGMADEVARMLSAHAVAFVRLGHIDLATQVAHVIRRIAGNIANLSLNSIYDVADVTAQLWPIKMAGDLAAPELSAIAANLIAAPYGVDPKDEGEIHRVIALRGQQMDTPSRRSGYEGMMFPDPMAELYDLKRQMNPDAPPEEEDLDDFWP
;
A
#
# COMPACT_ATOMS: atom_id res chain seq x y z
N MET A 1 21.72 -40.39 0.62
CA MET A 1 22.63 -40.67 -0.52
C MET A 1 22.72 -39.50 -1.50
N VAL A 2 21.60 -39.00 -2.04
CA VAL A 2 21.56 -37.87 -3.02
C VAL A 2 22.22 -36.56 -2.53
N ILE A 3 22.04 -36.18 -1.25
CA ILE A 3 22.66 -34.96 -0.68
C ILE A 3 24.19 -35.11 -0.56
N LEU A 4 24.66 -36.31 -0.19
CA LEU A 4 26.09 -36.62 -0.09
C LEU A 4 26.72 -36.61 -1.48
N GLU A 5 26.05 -37.21 -2.46
CA GLU A 5 26.48 -37.21 -3.86
C GLU A 5 26.55 -35.78 -4.42
N ARG A 6 25.56 -34.93 -4.15
CA ARG A 6 25.57 -33.51 -4.58
C ARG A 6 26.69 -32.70 -3.91
N ASN A 7 26.99 -32.96 -2.63
CA ASN A 7 28.09 -32.30 -1.92
C ASN A 7 29.48 -32.78 -2.40
N ILE A 8 29.64 -34.07 -2.68
CA ILE A 8 30.88 -34.62 -3.22
C ILE A 8 31.09 -34.09 -4.65
N ARG A 9 30.05 -34.12 -5.48
CA ARG A 9 30.10 -33.68 -6.88
C ARG A 9 30.38 -32.18 -6.99
N SER A 10 29.83 -31.34 -6.12
CA SER A 10 30.11 -29.90 -6.11
C SER A 10 31.51 -29.55 -5.59
N ARG A 11 32.08 -30.33 -4.66
CA ARG A 11 33.45 -30.12 -4.16
C ARG A 11 34.53 -30.66 -5.10
N LEU A 12 34.24 -31.74 -5.83
CA LEU A 12 35.15 -32.33 -6.83
C LEU A 12 34.96 -31.73 -8.24
N ALA A 13 33.82 -31.07 -8.51
CA ALA A 13 33.52 -30.33 -9.74
C ALA A 13 34.69 -29.48 -10.30
N PRO A 14 35.43 -28.72 -9.48
CA PRO A 14 36.54 -27.90 -9.98
C PRO A 14 37.84 -28.67 -10.24
N TYR A 15 37.93 -29.96 -9.91
CA TYR A 15 39.17 -30.77 -10.02
C TYR A 15 39.03 -31.99 -10.94
N TRP A 16 37.94 -32.10 -11.71
CA TRP A 16 37.69 -33.30 -12.52
C TRP A 16 38.76 -33.54 -13.57
N ALA A 17 39.30 -32.48 -14.23
CA ALA A 17 40.32 -32.70 -15.25
C ALA A 17 41.60 -33.23 -14.60
N THR A 18 42.01 -32.67 -13.46
CA THR A 18 43.18 -33.13 -12.70
C THR A 18 43.00 -34.57 -12.22
N ILE A 19 41.83 -34.94 -11.71
CA ILE A 19 41.54 -36.30 -11.22
C ILE A 19 41.52 -37.31 -12.38
N SER A 20 40.84 -37.00 -13.49
CA SER A 20 40.80 -37.87 -14.68
C SER A 20 42.19 -38.06 -15.28
N ILE A 21 42.97 -36.98 -15.39
CA ILE A 21 44.33 -37.02 -15.92
C ILE A 21 45.27 -37.76 -14.95
N LEU A 22 45.10 -37.63 -13.64
CA LEU A 22 45.84 -38.42 -12.64
C LEU A 22 45.56 -39.91 -12.77
N ILE A 23 44.30 -40.31 -12.96
CA ILE A 23 43.92 -41.72 -13.16
C ILE A 23 44.55 -42.25 -14.46
N CYS A 24 44.44 -41.49 -15.57
CA CYS A 24 45.09 -41.85 -16.83
C CYS A 24 46.61 -41.92 -16.70
N ALA A 25 47.24 -40.97 -15.99
CA ALA A 25 48.68 -40.94 -15.77
C ALA A 25 49.15 -42.09 -14.87
N ALA A 26 48.38 -42.47 -13.85
CA ALA A 26 48.68 -43.59 -12.97
C ALA A 26 48.57 -44.93 -13.72
N ILE A 27 47.52 -45.12 -14.51
CA ILE A 27 47.38 -46.28 -15.41
C ILE A 27 48.55 -46.28 -16.40
N PHE A 28 48.83 -45.18 -17.07
CA PHE A 28 49.93 -45.10 -18.03
C PHE A 28 51.29 -45.40 -17.40
N ALA A 29 51.57 -44.85 -16.21
CA ALA A 29 52.82 -45.09 -15.48
C ALA A 29 52.98 -46.56 -15.02
N ALA A 30 51.88 -47.24 -14.69
CA ALA A 30 51.89 -48.65 -14.30
C ALA A 30 52.15 -49.60 -15.47
N TRP A 31 51.70 -49.24 -16.69
CA TRP A 31 51.74 -50.12 -17.86
C TRP A 31 52.90 -49.83 -18.82
N MET A 32 53.67 -48.76 -18.62
CA MET A 32 54.77 -48.40 -19.50
C MET A 32 56.07 -49.19 -19.26
N PRO A 33 56.74 -49.70 -20.31
CA PRO A 33 58.03 -50.38 -20.21
C PRO A 33 59.14 -49.42 -19.69
N MET A 34 60.13 -49.97 -18.97
CA MET A 34 61.20 -49.16 -18.32
C MET A 34 62.11 -48.41 -19.30
N GLU A 35 62.11 -48.77 -20.59
CA GLU A 35 63.08 -48.28 -21.59
C GLU A 35 62.68 -46.96 -22.27
N TRP A 36 61.69 -46.23 -21.75
CA TRP A 36 61.38 -44.89 -22.24
C TRP A 36 62.50 -43.90 -21.89
N GLY A 37 63.34 -43.60 -22.89
CA GLY A 37 64.48 -42.70 -22.75
C GLY A 37 64.10 -41.25 -22.40
N ASN A 38 64.98 -40.56 -21.66
CA ASN A 38 64.81 -39.18 -21.18
C ASN A 38 64.46 -38.16 -22.28
N TYR A 39 64.98 -38.34 -23.50
CA TYR A 39 64.78 -37.40 -24.62
C TYR A 39 63.30 -37.22 -24.99
N LYS A 40 62.48 -38.28 -24.95
CA LYS A 40 61.05 -38.20 -25.28
C LYS A 40 60.25 -37.43 -24.22
N ALA A 41 60.65 -37.52 -22.95
CA ALA A 41 59.97 -36.83 -21.85
C ALA A 41 60.28 -35.32 -21.82
N VAL A 42 61.48 -34.94 -22.26
CA VAL A 42 61.91 -33.55 -22.47
C VAL A 42 61.08 -32.90 -23.59
N GLU A 43 60.96 -33.55 -24.75
CA GLU A 43 60.15 -33.07 -25.88
C GLU A 43 58.67 -32.89 -25.51
N ILE A 44 58.10 -33.86 -24.77
CA ILE A 44 56.73 -33.76 -24.26
C ILE A 44 56.58 -32.58 -23.30
N GLY A 45 57.56 -32.33 -22.42
CA GLY A 45 57.53 -31.19 -21.49
C GLY A 45 57.55 -29.84 -22.19
N ILE A 46 58.39 -29.69 -23.21
CA ILE A 46 58.46 -28.46 -24.03
C ILE A 46 57.16 -28.29 -24.81
N GLY A 47 56.64 -29.37 -25.43
CA GLY A 47 55.37 -29.35 -26.15
C GLY A 47 54.19 -28.98 -25.25
N LEU A 48 54.15 -29.52 -24.02
CA LEU A 48 53.13 -29.22 -23.03
C LEU A 48 53.22 -27.76 -22.55
N GLY A 49 54.43 -27.28 -22.26
CA GLY A 49 54.69 -25.89 -21.93
C GLY A 49 54.20 -24.96 -23.03
N GLY A 50 54.49 -25.29 -24.29
CA GLY A 50 53.99 -24.58 -25.47
C GLY A 50 52.47 -24.58 -25.59
N ALA A 51 51.82 -25.74 -25.37
CA ALA A 51 50.36 -25.85 -25.42
C ALA A 51 49.70 -25.03 -24.31
N LEU A 52 50.16 -25.15 -23.05
CA LEU A 52 49.64 -24.37 -21.93
C LEU A 52 49.90 -22.87 -22.10
N ALA A 53 51.07 -22.48 -22.62
CA ALA A 53 51.39 -21.09 -22.93
C ALA A 53 50.48 -20.53 -24.03
N THR A 54 50.18 -21.33 -25.06
CA THR A 54 49.25 -20.94 -26.14
C THR A 54 47.83 -20.78 -25.60
N VAL A 55 47.38 -21.72 -24.76
CA VAL A 55 46.07 -21.64 -24.08
C VAL A 55 46.01 -20.41 -23.16
N LEU A 56 47.06 -20.11 -22.42
CA LEU A 56 47.15 -18.90 -21.59
C LEU A 56 47.07 -17.63 -22.44
N ALA A 57 47.82 -17.58 -23.55
CA ALA A 57 47.81 -16.45 -24.48
C ALA A 57 46.43 -16.26 -25.12
N LEU A 58 45.77 -17.35 -25.52
CA LEU A 58 44.39 -17.34 -26.02
C LEU A 58 43.40 -16.89 -24.94
N ALA A 59 43.53 -17.39 -23.71
CA ALA A 59 42.66 -16.99 -22.61
C ALA A 59 42.79 -15.50 -22.27
N LEU A 60 44.00 -14.95 -22.30
CA LEU A 60 44.27 -13.53 -22.10
C LEU A 60 43.73 -12.68 -23.26
N THR A 61 43.99 -13.07 -24.50
CA THR A 61 43.51 -12.31 -25.67
C THR A 61 41.98 -12.34 -25.76
N LEU A 62 41.36 -13.50 -25.50
CA LEU A 62 39.91 -13.64 -25.45
C LEU A 62 39.28 -12.97 -24.22
N SER A 63 40.00 -12.77 -23.12
CA SER A 63 39.45 -12.03 -21.96
C SER A 63 39.47 -10.52 -22.15
N VAL A 64 40.36 -9.96 -22.99
CA VAL A 64 40.40 -8.52 -23.24
C VAL A 64 39.10 -8.02 -23.87
N ILE A 65 38.54 -8.73 -24.85
CA ILE A 65 37.34 -8.27 -25.58
C ILE A 65 36.13 -8.14 -24.64
N PRO A 66 35.80 -9.12 -23.79
CA PRO A 66 34.68 -8.98 -22.88
C PRO A 66 34.98 -8.03 -21.72
N ILE A 67 36.24 -7.83 -21.31
CA ILE A 67 36.61 -6.76 -20.34
C ILE A 67 36.32 -5.39 -20.93
N GLN A 68 36.69 -5.16 -22.18
CA GLN A 68 36.39 -3.92 -22.89
C GLN A 68 34.87 -3.72 -23.00
N ARG A 69 34.14 -4.75 -23.43
CA ARG A 69 32.67 -4.69 -23.44
C ARG A 69 32.08 -4.42 -22.05
N ALA A 70 32.61 -5.02 -20.98
CA ALA A 70 32.13 -4.79 -19.63
C ALA A 70 32.43 -3.35 -19.14
N ALA A 71 33.59 -2.81 -19.50
CA ALA A 71 33.94 -1.42 -19.22
C ALA A 71 32.95 -0.45 -19.90
N ASP A 72 32.62 -0.74 -21.16
CA ASP A 72 31.69 0.06 -21.95
C ASP A 72 30.26 -0.05 -21.42
N HIS A 73 29.80 -1.28 -21.12
CA HIS A 73 28.41 -1.54 -20.72
C HIS A 73 28.08 -1.21 -19.27
N PHE A 74 29.03 -1.30 -18.34
CA PHE A 74 28.76 -1.15 -16.91
C PHE A 74 29.40 0.12 -16.33
N SER A 75 30.57 0.02 -15.71
CA SER A 75 31.39 1.16 -15.30
C SER A 75 32.84 0.72 -15.12
N ALA A 76 33.76 1.69 -15.05
CA ALA A 76 35.18 1.43 -14.80
C ALA A 76 35.43 0.65 -13.50
N SER A 77 34.51 0.71 -12.53
CA SER A 77 34.63 0.01 -11.26
C SER A 77 34.55 -1.50 -11.35
N ILE A 78 33.85 -2.06 -12.34
CA ILE A 78 33.87 -3.51 -12.57
C ILE A 78 35.29 -3.97 -12.92
N ILE A 79 36.06 -3.15 -13.64
CA ILE A 79 37.46 -3.44 -13.97
C ILE A 79 38.30 -3.45 -12.69
N HIS A 80 38.04 -2.53 -11.75
CA HIS A 80 38.75 -2.53 -10.46
C HIS A 80 38.41 -3.77 -9.63
N LEU A 81 37.15 -4.19 -9.69
CA LEU A 81 36.65 -5.39 -9.02
C LEU A 81 37.30 -6.65 -9.62
N TYR A 82 37.48 -6.68 -10.93
CA TYR A 82 38.24 -7.69 -11.66
C TYR A 82 39.71 -7.72 -11.25
N ALA A 83 40.37 -6.56 -11.24
CA ALA A 83 41.78 -6.45 -10.87
C ALA A 83 42.06 -6.91 -9.43
N LYS A 84 41.10 -6.75 -8.52
CA LYS A 84 41.23 -7.12 -7.11
C LYS A 84 40.75 -8.53 -6.78
N ASP A 85 40.08 -9.25 -7.68
CA ASP A 85 39.57 -10.58 -7.39
C ASP A 85 40.73 -11.55 -7.07
N LYS A 86 40.73 -12.09 -5.84
CA LYS A 86 41.78 -13.00 -5.36
C LYS A 86 41.72 -14.34 -6.09
N THR A 87 40.53 -14.84 -6.37
CA THR A 87 40.34 -16.14 -7.03
C THR A 87 40.85 -16.05 -8.46
N PHE A 88 40.58 -14.94 -9.13
CA PHE A 88 41.11 -14.65 -10.46
C PHE A 88 42.64 -14.60 -10.48
N ARG A 89 43.25 -13.82 -9.56
CA ARG A 89 44.71 -13.73 -9.44
C ARG A 89 45.37 -15.06 -9.10
N LEU A 90 44.73 -15.87 -8.25
CA LEU A 90 45.22 -17.18 -7.87
C LEU A 90 45.17 -18.14 -9.06
N ALA A 91 44.03 -18.25 -9.76
CA ALA A 91 43.88 -19.11 -10.94
C ALA A 91 44.83 -18.71 -12.08
N PHE A 92 45.06 -17.40 -12.27
CA PHE A 92 46.03 -16.90 -13.23
C PHE A 92 47.47 -17.24 -12.79
N GLY A 93 47.81 -16.99 -11.53
CA GLY A 93 49.14 -17.28 -10.98
C GLY A 93 49.48 -18.77 -11.02
N THR A 94 48.52 -19.65 -10.74
CA THR A 94 48.71 -21.11 -10.86
C THR A 94 48.90 -21.54 -12.30
N LEU A 95 48.20 -20.93 -13.25
CA LEU A 95 48.38 -21.24 -14.68
C LEU A 95 49.76 -20.81 -15.19
N VAL A 96 50.23 -19.61 -14.81
CA VAL A 96 51.58 -19.14 -15.12
C VAL A 96 52.64 -20.06 -14.49
N ALA A 97 52.45 -20.43 -13.21
CA ALA A 97 53.35 -21.36 -12.53
C ALA A 97 53.36 -22.73 -13.24
N ALA A 98 52.22 -23.24 -13.68
CA ALA A 98 52.12 -24.50 -14.40
C ALA A 98 52.87 -24.46 -15.75
N VAL A 99 52.76 -23.35 -16.48
CA VAL A 99 53.53 -23.12 -17.73
C VAL A 99 55.03 -23.11 -17.46
N VAL A 100 55.48 -22.34 -16.46
CA VAL A 100 56.91 -22.23 -16.11
C VAL A 100 57.45 -23.59 -15.66
N LEU A 101 56.72 -24.30 -14.79
CA LEU A 101 57.10 -25.64 -14.33
C LEU A 101 57.13 -26.66 -15.48
N ALA A 102 56.19 -26.58 -16.43
CA ALA A 102 56.20 -27.43 -17.61
C ALA A 102 57.46 -27.21 -18.46
N PHE A 103 57.82 -25.94 -18.74
CA PHE A 103 59.06 -25.63 -19.46
C PHE A 103 60.32 -26.03 -18.69
N MET A 104 60.39 -25.79 -17.38
CA MET A 104 61.53 -26.23 -16.55
C MET A 104 61.65 -27.76 -16.50
N SER A 105 60.53 -28.49 -16.53
CA SER A 105 60.53 -29.95 -16.65
C SER A 105 61.05 -30.43 -18.00
N GLY A 106 60.75 -29.68 -19.07
CA GLY A 106 61.24 -29.95 -20.42
C GLY A 106 62.72 -29.60 -20.62
N SER A 107 63.23 -28.56 -19.94
CA SER A 107 64.62 -28.12 -20.12
C SER A 107 65.67 -29.00 -19.43
N GLY A 108 65.25 -30.08 -18.75
CA GLY A 108 66.16 -30.99 -18.04
C GLY A 108 66.73 -30.44 -16.73
N LEU A 109 66.18 -29.34 -16.19
CA LEU A 109 66.60 -28.76 -14.91
C LEU A 109 66.31 -29.69 -13.72
N PHE A 110 65.32 -30.56 -13.84
CA PHE A 110 64.95 -31.52 -12.80
C PHE A 110 65.51 -32.91 -13.12
N THR A 111 66.30 -33.48 -12.20
CA THR A 111 66.86 -34.84 -12.30
C THR A 111 65.85 -35.92 -11.87
N LEU A 112 64.58 -35.78 -12.28
CA LEU A 112 63.53 -36.74 -11.98
C LEU A 112 63.58 -37.92 -12.96
N ARG A 113 63.20 -39.12 -12.49
CA ARG A 113 63.02 -40.28 -13.38
C ARG A 113 61.95 -39.96 -14.43
N PRO A 114 62.11 -40.37 -15.70
CA PRO A 114 61.20 -39.99 -16.79
C PRO A 114 59.73 -40.38 -16.54
N ARG A 115 59.47 -41.49 -15.82
CA ARG A 115 58.12 -41.86 -15.36
C ARG A 115 57.49 -40.81 -14.42
N MET A 116 58.27 -40.30 -13.47
CA MET A 116 57.81 -39.26 -12.53
C MET A 116 57.65 -37.93 -13.25
N LEU A 117 58.53 -37.63 -14.21
CA LEU A 117 58.44 -36.42 -15.04
C LEU A 117 57.12 -36.39 -15.82
N PHE A 118 56.74 -37.52 -16.44
CA PHE A 118 55.46 -37.63 -17.15
C PHE A 118 54.25 -37.45 -16.23
N VAL A 119 54.25 -38.06 -15.04
CA VAL A 119 53.17 -37.89 -14.06
C VAL A 119 53.07 -36.43 -13.61
N VAL A 120 54.20 -35.77 -13.34
CA VAL A 120 54.23 -34.34 -13.01
C VAL A 120 53.66 -33.50 -14.16
N GLN A 121 54.08 -33.76 -15.40
CA GLN A 121 53.57 -33.07 -16.59
C GLN A 121 52.06 -33.28 -16.78
N ALA A 122 51.55 -34.48 -16.54
CA ALA A 122 50.12 -34.78 -16.60
C ALA A 122 49.34 -34.02 -15.51
N VAL A 123 49.86 -33.96 -14.28
CA VAL A 123 49.25 -33.17 -13.20
C VAL A 123 49.27 -31.67 -13.52
N LEU A 124 50.35 -31.15 -14.09
CA LEU A 124 50.45 -29.76 -14.54
C LEU A 124 49.43 -29.45 -15.65
N LEU A 125 49.22 -30.38 -16.59
CA LEU A 125 48.18 -30.25 -17.61
C LEU A 125 46.78 -30.22 -17.00
N GLY A 126 46.45 -31.18 -16.14
CA GLY A 126 45.14 -31.27 -15.52
C GLY A 126 44.81 -30.06 -14.65
N SER A 127 45.78 -29.64 -13.82
CA SER A 127 45.64 -28.43 -13.01
C SER A 127 45.53 -27.17 -13.87
N GLY A 128 46.27 -27.10 -14.99
CA GLY A 128 46.13 -26.02 -15.97
C GLY A 128 44.73 -25.94 -16.59
N VAL A 129 44.15 -27.07 -17.00
CA VAL A 129 42.78 -27.12 -17.56
C VAL A 129 41.73 -26.76 -16.51
N ASP A 130 41.85 -27.27 -15.28
CA ASP A 130 40.94 -26.92 -14.19
C ASP A 130 41.05 -25.44 -13.82
N CYS A 131 42.25 -24.87 -13.76
CA CYS A 131 42.46 -23.44 -13.54
C CYS A 131 41.90 -22.59 -14.68
N LEU A 132 42.06 -23.01 -15.94
CA LEU A 132 41.47 -22.34 -17.09
C LEU A 132 39.94 -22.36 -17.02
N ARG A 133 39.35 -23.49 -16.65
CA ARG A 133 37.89 -23.60 -16.44
C ARG A 133 37.42 -22.69 -15.32
N ALA A 134 38.12 -22.67 -14.19
CA ALA A 134 37.81 -21.80 -13.06
C ALA A 134 37.94 -20.32 -13.45
N PHE A 135 38.98 -19.97 -14.19
CA PHE A 135 39.21 -18.64 -14.75
C PHE A 135 38.04 -18.23 -15.65
N TYR A 136 37.67 -19.06 -16.62
CA TYR A 136 36.60 -18.77 -17.58
C TYR A 136 35.23 -18.70 -16.92
N TRP A 137 34.92 -19.61 -16.00
CA TRP A 137 33.64 -19.58 -15.28
C TRP A 137 33.52 -18.36 -14.38
N ARG A 138 34.57 -18.01 -13.65
CA ARG A 138 34.60 -16.80 -12.83
C ARG A 138 34.46 -15.55 -13.69
N PHE A 139 35.14 -15.54 -14.83
CA PHE A 139 35.06 -14.48 -15.81
C PHE A 139 33.64 -14.29 -16.36
N LEU A 140 32.99 -15.35 -16.83
CA LEU A 140 31.59 -15.30 -17.29
C LEU A 140 30.63 -14.85 -16.19
N THR A 141 30.85 -15.29 -14.95
CA THR A 141 30.00 -14.90 -13.81
C THR A 141 30.09 -13.40 -13.52
N LEU A 142 31.27 -12.80 -13.71
CA LEU A 142 31.49 -11.36 -13.51
C LEU A 142 30.95 -10.50 -14.65
N LEU A 143 30.82 -11.06 -15.87
CA LEU A 143 30.24 -10.39 -17.03
C LEU A 143 28.72 -10.46 -17.07
N ASP A 144 28.12 -11.36 -16.29
CA ASP A 144 26.67 -11.50 -16.21
C ASP A 144 26.08 -10.19 -15.64
N PRO A 145 25.25 -9.47 -16.42
CA PRO A 145 24.65 -8.21 -16.00
C PRO A 145 23.77 -8.33 -14.75
N ALA A 146 23.29 -9.53 -14.41
CA ALA A 146 22.54 -9.77 -13.19
C ALA A 146 23.46 -9.94 -11.96
N ASN A 147 24.70 -10.39 -12.12
CA ASN A 147 25.60 -10.68 -11.00
C ASN A 147 26.44 -9.48 -10.57
N ALA A 148 26.81 -8.60 -11.51
CA ALA A 148 27.62 -7.43 -11.19
C ALA A 148 26.97 -6.50 -10.13
N PRO A 149 25.69 -6.11 -10.26
CA PRO A 149 24.99 -5.31 -9.24
C PRO A 149 24.99 -5.97 -7.87
N ARG A 150 24.79 -7.30 -7.81
CA ARG A 150 24.77 -8.08 -6.56
C ARG A 150 26.12 -8.04 -5.86
N ILE A 151 27.21 -8.14 -6.61
CA ILE A 151 28.56 -8.11 -6.05
C ILE A 151 28.87 -6.71 -5.50
N LEU A 152 28.54 -5.65 -6.24
CA LEU A 152 28.71 -4.27 -5.77
C LEU A 152 27.86 -3.99 -4.52
N THR A 153 26.61 -4.45 -4.51
CA THR A 153 25.72 -4.35 -3.34
C THR A 153 26.31 -5.03 -2.11
N ARG A 154 26.86 -6.24 -2.26
CA ARG A 154 27.54 -6.95 -1.17
C ARG A 154 28.78 -6.21 -0.68
N GLN A 155 29.55 -5.61 -1.58
CA GLN A 155 30.74 -4.84 -1.20
C GLN A 155 30.37 -3.54 -0.48
N ALA A 156 29.32 -2.84 -0.91
CA ALA A 156 28.77 -1.70 -0.20
C ALA A 156 28.30 -2.09 1.21
N ALA A 157 27.55 -3.19 1.35
CA ALA A 157 27.13 -3.70 2.65
C ALA A 157 28.32 -4.05 3.56
N GLN A 158 29.36 -4.71 3.02
CA GLN A 158 30.59 -5.01 3.76
C GLN A 158 31.34 -3.74 4.20
N ALA A 159 31.38 -2.71 3.35
CA ALA A 159 31.98 -1.43 3.68
C ALA A 159 31.21 -0.71 4.80
N ILE A 160 29.87 -0.74 4.76
CA ILE A 160 29.02 -0.22 5.84
C ILE A 160 29.29 -0.97 7.16
N GLN A 161 29.34 -2.31 7.14
CA GLN A 161 29.67 -3.12 8.33
C GLN A 161 31.07 -2.87 8.87
N TRP A 162 32.03 -2.58 8.00
CA TRP A 162 33.38 -2.23 8.42
C TRP A 162 33.40 -0.84 9.06
N ALA A 163 32.75 0.15 8.44
CA ALA A 163 32.62 1.49 9.00
C ALA A 163 31.93 1.47 10.37
N ASP A 164 30.83 0.73 10.53
CA ASP A 164 30.14 0.58 11.82
C ASP A 164 31.04 -0.04 12.88
N ARG A 165 31.76 -1.11 12.55
CA ARG A 165 32.71 -1.74 13.50
C ARG A 165 33.80 -0.77 13.94
N GLU A 166 34.30 0.06 13.04
CA GLU A 166 35.33 1.04 13.38
C GLU A 166 34.76 2.19 14.22
N VAL A 167 33.54 2.67 13.91
CA VAL A 167 32.86 3.66 14.74
C VAL A 167 32.58 3.11 16.15
N ARG A 168 32.15 1.85 16.28
CA ARG A 168 31.97 1.19 17.59
C ARG A 168 33.29 1.09 18.36
N ARG A 169 34.41 0.83 17.68
CA ARG A 169 35.74 0.83 18.32
C ARG A 169 36.13 2.22 18.81
N CYS A 170 35.94 3.26 17.99
CA CYS A 170 36.20 4.64 18.41
C CYS A 170 35.32 5.03 19.60
N ALA A 171 34.03 4.66 19.58
CA ALA A 171 33.12 4.90 20.68
C ALA A 171 33.56 4.23 21.99
N PHE A 172 33.99 2.97 21.90
CA PHE A 172 34.54 2.23 23.04
C PHE A 172 35.80 2.88 23.60
N VAL A 173 36.70 3.39 22.73
CA VAL A 173 37.90 4.11 23.16
C VAL A 173 37.55 5.44 23.84
N GLU A 174 36.49 6.12 23.42
CA GLU A 174 35.97 7.32 24.09
C GLU A 174 35.21 7.02 25.40
N GLY A 175 35.16 5.74 25.82
CA GLY A 175 34.51 5.31 27.07
C GLY A 175 32.98 5.25 26.99
N LEU A 176 32.40 5.29 25.80
CA LEU A 176 30.96 5.19 25.59
C LEU A 176 30.56 3.73 25.59
N ASP A 177 29.50 3.36 26.32
CA ASP A 177 28.93 2.02 26.21
C ASP A 177 28.30 1.88 24.81
N PRO A 178 28.81 0.98 23.93
CA PRO A 178 28.29 0.80 22.59
C PRO A 178 26.88 0.21 22.56
N ASN A 179 26.36 -0.33 23.66
CA ASN A 179 25.00 -0.85 23.77
C ASN A 179 24.17 -0.11 24.82
N GLY A 180 24.74 0.93 25.45
CA GLY A 180 24.10 1.68 26.51
C GLY A 180 22.81 2.36 26.03
N PRO A 181 21.73 2.35 26.83
CA PRO A 181 20.50 3.07 26.51
C PRO A 181 20.63 4.60 26.68
N ASN A 182 21.77 5.07 27.19
CA ASN A 182 21.99 6.47 27.54
C ASN A 182 21.99 7.39 26.30
N LEU A 183 21.15 8.43 26.32
CA LEU A 183 20.98 9.35 25.18
C LEU A 183 22.28 10.10 24.85
N ASP A 184 23.05 10.50 25.85
CA ASP A 184 24.32 11.21 25.67
C ASP A 184 25.35 10.35 24.92
N ASP A 185 25.41 9.05 25.21
CA ASP A 185 26.31 8.12 24.52
C ASP A 185 25.90 7.91 23.06
N ARG A 186 24.59 7.96 22.76
CA ARG A 186 24.07 7.90 21.39
C ARG A 186 24.45 9.16 20.61
N TYR A 187 24.27 10.36 21.19
CA TYR A 187 24.66 11.62 20.54
C TYR A 187 26.16 11.71 20.27
N ARG A 188 27.00 11.27 21.23
CA ARG A 188 28.46 11.26 21.04
C ARG A 188 28.90 10.25 19.96
N ARG A 189 28.31 9.05 19.93
CA ARG A 189 28.51 8.08 18.84
C ARG A 189 28.10 8.61 17.48
N ALA A 190 27.01 9.34 17.44
CA ALA A 190 26.59 10.10 16.29
C ALA A 190 27.72 11.06 15.84
N GLY A 191 28.26 11.88 16.75
CA GLY A 191 29.42 12.74 16.47
C GLY A 191 30.63 12.01 15.87
N ILE A 192 30.90 10.77 16.29
CA ILE A 192 31.96 9.93 15.70
C ILE A 192 31.62 9.52 14.26
N TYR A 193 30.37 9.11 14.00
CA TYR A 193 29.91 8.80 12.64
C TYR A 193 30.08 9.97 11.67
N PHE A 194 29.78 11.19 12.13
CA PHE A 194 29.96 12.40 11.33
C PHE A 194 31.43 12.67 11.02
N ARG A 195 32.32 12.55 12.01
CA ARG A 195 33.77 12.71 11.82
C ARG A 195 34.38 11.59 10.96
N ALA A 196 33.79 10.40 11.00
CA ALA A 196 34.23 9.22 10.28
C ALA A 196 33.60 9.09 8.89
N SER A 197 33.01 10.16 8.33
CA SER A 197 32.34 10.14 7.02
C SER A 197 33.23 9.61 5.88
N ALA A 198 34.55 9.80 5.97
CA ALA A 198 35.51 9.26 5.01
C ALA A 198 35.53 7.72 4.96
N LEU A 199 35.16 7.03 6.06
CA LEU A 199 35.03 5.56 6.07
C LEU A 199 33.94 5.07 5.12
N LEU A 200 33.00 5.95 4.75
CA LEU A 200 31.86 5.64 3.89
C LEU A 200 32.08 6.05 2.42
N ASP A 201 33.23 6.63 2.07
CA ASP A 201 33.59 6.94 0.68
C ASP A 201 33.58 5.73 -0.27
N PRO A 202 33.92 4.49 0.16
CA PRO A 202 33.72 3.31 -0.66
C PRO A 202 32.23 3.09 -1.01
N VAL A 203 31.32 3.33 -0.07
CA VAL A 203 29.87 3.18 -0.27
C VAL A 203 29.37 4.19 -1.29
N ARG A 204 29.78 5.46 -1.16
CA ARG A 204 29.43 6.53 -2.11
C ARG A 204 29.87 6.20 -3.54
N ARG A 205 31.10 5.66 -3.69
CA ARG A 205 31.61 5.21 -4.98
C ARG A 205 30.75 4.09 -5.57
N TRP A 206 30.46 3.05 -4.80
CA TRP A 206 29.62 1.95 -5.28
C TRP A 206 28.19 2.37 -5.62
N ASN A 207 27.61 3.31 -4.86
CA ASN A 207 26.30 3.89 -5.20
C ASN A 207 26.35 4.60 -6.55
N LYS A 208 27.38 5.42 -6.79
CA LYS A 208 27.58 6.12 -8.07
C LYS A 208 27.74 5.13 -9.23
N ASP A 209 28.51 4.07 -9.04
CA ASP A 209 28.71 3.03 -10.06
C ASP A 209 27.43 2.26 -10.37
N LEU A 210 26.66 1.91 -9.35
CA LEU A 210 25.35 1.27 -9.53
C LEU A 210 24.40 2.18 -10.31
N LEU A 211 24.36 3.48 -10.01
CA LEU A 211 23.53 4.44 -10.75
C LEU A 211 23.98 4.62 -12.19
N GLU A 212 25.29 4.67 -12.47
CA GLU A 212 25.81 4.69 -13.83
C GLU A 212 25.43 3.42 -14.59
N MET A 213 25.55 2.25 -13.95
CA MET A 213 25.10 0.98 -14.52
C MET A 213 23.60 0.98 -14.81
N ALA A 214 22.77 1.58 -13.94
CA ALA A 214 21.33 1.67 -14.15
C ALA A 214 21.00 2.55 -15.37
N ALA A 215 21.65 3.70 -15.52
CA ALA A 215 21.47 4.58 -16.67
C ALA A 215 21.85 3.88 -17.98
N LYS A 216 23.01 3.20 -18.03
CA LYS A 216 23.45 2.45 -19.23
C LYS A 216 22.57 1.22 -19.52
N ALA A 217 22.08 0.53 -18.49
CA ALA A 217 21.15 -0.59 -18.66
C ALA A 217 19.80 -0.09 -19.19
N LEU A 218 19.36 1.07 -18.74
CA LEU A 218 18.14 1.73 -19.22
C LEU A 218 18.24 2.11 -20.70
N GLU A 219 19.34 2.72 -21.12
CA GLU A 219 19.60 3.04 -22.54
C GLU A 219 19.53 1.79 -23.45
N ARG A 220 19.96 0.64 -22.92
CA ARG A 220 19.89 -0.67 -23.58
C ARG A 220 18.54 -1.38 -23.43
N ARG A 221 17.60 -0.80 -22.68
CA ARG A 221 16.28 -1.36 -22.34
C ARG A 221 16.34 -2.67 -21.55
N GLU A 222 17.40 -2.88 -20.76
CA GLU A 222 17.59 -4.05 -19.90
C GLU A 222 16.84 -3.88 -18.56
N GLN A 223 15.51 -4.00 -18.58
CA GLN A 223 14.63 -3.73 -17.41
C GLN A 223 14.97 -4.58 -16.18
N SER A 224 15.30 -5.86 -16.37
CA SER A 224 15.64 -6.78 -15.28
C SER A 224 16.92 -6.36 -14.55
N THR A 225 17.92 -5.85 -15.29
CA THR A 225 19.17 -5.34 -14.72
C THR A 225 18.92 -4.06 -13.93
N VAL A 226 18.10 -3.14 -14.43
CA VAL A 226 17.73 -1.93 -13.69
C VAL A 226 16.99 -2.28 -12.40
N ALA A 227 16.07 -3.26 -12.45
CA ALA A 227 15.34 -3.72 -11.26
C ALA A 227 16.27 -4.32 -10.19
N GLU A 228 17.25 -5.14 -10.59
CA GLU A 228 18.25 -5.69 -9.67
C GLU A 228 19.13 -4.58 -9.06
N ILE A 229 19.49 -3.56 -9.84
CA ILE A 229 20.25 -2.41 -9.36
C ILE A 229 19.43 -1.58 -8.36
N PHE A 230 18.18 -1.26 -8.66
CA PHE A 230 17.30 -0.56 -7.73
C PHE A 230 17.11 -1.34 -6.43
N SER A 231 16.90 -2.65 -6.50
CA SER A 231 16.83 -3.52 -5.33
C SER A 231 18.13 -3.48 -4.51
N GLY A 232 19.28 -3.50 -5.16
CA GLY A 232 20.59 -3.37 -4.53
C GLY A 232 20.76 -2.02 -3.81
N LEU A 233 20.44 -0.92 -4.49
CA LEU A 233 20.48 0.44 -3.92
C LEU A 233 19.52 0.57 -2.72
N GLY A 234 18.30 0.04 -2.84
CA GLY A 234 17.34 -0.01 -1.73
C GLY A 234 17.84 -0.81 -0.54
N SER A 235 18.46 -1.96 -0.79
CA SER A 235 19.07 -2.79 0.25
C SER A 235 20.22 -2.07 0.95
N ILE A 236 21.07 -1.33 0.22
CA ILE A 236 22.14 -0.50 0.80
C ILE A 236 21.54 0.60 1.68
N ALA A 237 20.53 1.32 1.20
CA ALA A 237 19.87 2.38 1.95
C ALA A 237 19.24 1.86 3.25
N VAL A 238 18.45 0.79 3.19
CA VAL A 238 17.83 0.17 4.38
C VAL A 238 18.89 -0.35 5.35
N PHE A 239 19.92 -1.03 4.85
CA PHE A 239 20.99 -1.56 5.69
C PHE A 239 21.76 -0.44 6.42
N TYR A 240 22.06 0.64 5.72
CA TYR A 240 22.72 1.81 6.30
C TYR A 240 21.83 2.50 7.36
N LEU A 241 20.55 2.74 7.05
CA LEU A 241 19.61 3.38 7.95
C LEU A 241 19.32 2.55 9.21
N ASN A 242 19.28 1.21 9.09
CA ASN A 242 19.12 0.32 10.23
C ASN A 242 20.31 0.37 11.20
N ILE A 243 21.53 0.51 10.69
CA ILE A 243 22.71 0.73 11.52
C ILE A 243 22.65 2.12 12.18
N LYS A 244 22.22 3.13 11.41
CA LYS A 244 22.06 4.51 11.90
C LYS A 244 20.93 4.66 12.94
N LYS A 245 19.93 3.77 12.97
CA LYS A 245 18.87 3.74 14.00
C LYS A 245 19.45 3.70 15.42
N GLU A 246 20.61 3.08 15.61
CA GLU A 246 21.29 2.99 16.91
C GLU A 246 22.04 4.29 17.30
N SER A 247 22.35 5.14 16.33
CA SER A 247 23.05 6.42 16.49
C SER A 247 22.08 7.59 16.23
N SER A 248 21.28 7.93 17.24
CA SER A 248 20.24 8.96 17.18
C SER A 248 20.76 10.31 16.63
N PHE A 249 20.50 10.59 15.35
CA PHE A 249 20.76 11.88 14.73
C PHE A 249 19.53 12.48 14.06
N GLY A 250 19.55 13.82 13.95
CA GLY A 250 18.60 14.66 13.22
C GLY A 250 18.77 14.61 11.70
N GLN A 251 17.93 15.38 11.01
CA GLN A 251 17.66 15.34 9.56
C GLN A 251 18.75 15.90 8.63
N ASP A 252 19.96 16.19 9.12
CA ASP A 252 21.00 16.82 8.28
C ASP A 252 21.51 15.89 7.18
N GLU A 253 21.75 16.50 6.01
CA GLU A 253 22.05 15.92 4.69
C GLU A 253 22.75 14.56 4.71
N ASP A 254 21.98 13.50 4.49
CA ASP A 254 22.54 12.16 4.41
C ASP A 254 23.23 11.94 3.05
N HIS A 255 24.55 12.12 3.05
CA HIS A 255 25.39 11.98 1.85
C HIS A 255 25.46 10.56 1.27
N ILE A 256 24.79 9.57 1.87
CA ILE A 256 24.69 8.22 1.31
C ILE A 256 23.31 8.00 0.73
N VAL A 257 22.28 8.31 1.51
CA VAL A 257 20.90 7.96 1.19
C VAL A 257 20.29 8.95 0.19
N ASN A 258 20.57 10.26 0.32
CA ASN A 258 20.04 11.26 -0.61
C ASN A 258 20.49 11.01 -2.06
N PRO A 259 21.77 10.73 -2.35
CA PRO A 259 22.20 10.36 -3.71
C PRO A 259 21.52 9.10 -4.25
N ILE A 260 21.16 8.14 -3.38
CA ILE A 260 20.40 6.96 -3.80
C ILE A 260 19.00 7.38 -4.26
N TYR A 261 18.30 8.20 -3.47
CA TYR A 261 16.96 8.66 -3.81
C TYR A 261 16.94 9.50 -5.10
N GLU A 262 17.84 10.48 -5.20
CA GLU A 262 18.00 11.33 -6.38
C GLU A 262 18.37 10.53 -7.62
N GLY A 263 19.27 9.56 -7.47
CA GLY A 263 19.68 8.67 -8.54
C GLY A 263 18.55 7.78 -9.05
N ILE A 264 17.80 7.13 -8.15
CA ILE A 264 16.62 6.32 -8.51
C ILE A 264 15.58 7.19 -9.23
N MET A 265 15.30 8.40 -8.72
CA MET A 265 14.37 9.33 -9.37
C MET A 265 14.86 9.75 -10.75
N THR A 266 16.15 10.05 -10.91
CA THR A 266 16.73 10.44 -12.21
C THR A 266 16.57 9.34 -13.25
N VAL A 267 16.91 8.09 -12.89
CA VAL A 267 16.74 6.94 -13.79
C VAL A 267 15.25 6.66 -14.05
N SER A 268 14.38 6.81 -13.05
CA SER A 268 12.92 6.69 -13.21
C SER A 268 12.37 7.73 -14.20
N ASN A 269 12.80 8.99 -14.12
CA ASN A 269 12.37 10.04 -15.03
C ASN A 269 12.83 9.78 -16.47
N GLN A 270 14.05 9.25 -16.65
CA GLN A 270 14.54 8.79 -17.96
C GLN A 270 13.71 7.60 -18.47
N ALA A 271 13.36 6.65 -17.61
CA ALA A 271 12.53 5.50 -17.96
C ALA A 271 11.11 5.93 -18.38
N ALA A 272 10.53 6.90 -17.67
CA ALA A 272 9.25 7.49 -18.01
C ALA A 272 9.28 8.17 -19.39
N ALA A 273 10.37 8.88 -19.72
CA ALA A 273 10.56 9.47 -21.04
C ALA A 273 10.68 8.42 -22.16
N LEU A 274 11.22 7.23 -21.86
CA LEU A 274 11.34 6.10 -22.78
C LEU A 274 10.09 5.20 -22.84
N GLY A 275 9.06 5.47 -22.04
CA GLY A 275 7.85 4.64 -21.98
C GLY A 275 8.04 3.31 -21.23
N MET A 276 9.06 3.20 -20.36
CA MET A 276 9.39 1.97 -19.63
C MET A 276 8.70 1.92 -18.27
N GLU A 277 7.42 1.55 -18.29
CA GLU A 277 6.55 1.55 -17.11
C GLU A 277 7.00 0.61 -15.98
N GLU A 278 7.45 -0.61 -16.29
CA GLU A 278 7.95 -1.57 -15.29
C GLU A 278 9.16 -1.01 -14.51
N THR A 279 10.03 -0.24 -15.16
CA THR A 279 11.16 0.40 -14.48
C THR A 279 10.68 1.50 -13.52
N CYS A 280 9.65 2.27 -13.89
CA CYS A 280 9.05 3.27 -13.02
C CYS A 280 8.37 2.60 -11.81
N GLN A 281 7.64 1.50 -12.01
CA GLN A 281 7.09 0.68 -10.92
C GLN A 281 8.18 0.22 -9.96
N ASN A 282 9.30 -0.29 -10.47
CA ASN A 282 10.42 -0.74 -9.64
C ASN A 282 11.06 0.40 -8.83
N ALA A 283 11.18 1.60 -9.41
CA ALA A 283 11.65 2.79 -8.68
C ALA A 283 10.71 3.16 -7.53
N ILE A 284 9.40 3.25 -7.79
CA ILE A 284 8.35 3.52 -6.81
C ILE A 284 8.37 2.46 -5.71
N LYS A 285 8.42 1.18 -6.08
CA LYS A 285 8.47 0.05 -5.16
C LYS A 285 9.65 0.12 -4.20
N VAL A 286 10.84 0.43 -4.72
CA VAL A 286 12.05 0.52 -3.91
C VAL A 286 11.98 1.71 -2.95
N LEU A 287 11.57 2.89 -3.43
CA LEU A 287 11.41 4.07 -2.57
C LEU A 287 10.34 3.86 -1.49
N GLY A 288 9.20 3.27 -1.85
CA GLY A 288 8.15 2.87 -0.91
C GLY A 288 8.61 1.83 0.13
N THR A 289 9.41 0.85 -0.30
CA THR A 289 10.01 -0.14 0.62
C THR A 289 11.00 0.54 1.57
N ILE A 290 11.80 1.50 1.11
CA ILE A 290 12.69 2.26 2.00
C ILE A 290 11.85 3.08 2.98
N ALA A 291 10.81 3.77 2.53
CA ALA A 291 9.90 4.54 3.37
C ALA A 291 9.26 3.66 4.48
N ALA A 292 8.76 2.48 4.12
CA ALA A 292 8.18 1.53 5.07
C ALA A 292 9.19 1.04 6.11
N ASN A 293 10.43 0.74 5.71
CA ASN A 293 11.49 0.37 6.65
C ASN A 293 11.87 1.53 7.57
N THR A 294 11.94 2.76 7.04
CA THR A 294 12.24 3.95 7.85
C THR A 294 11.14 4.32 8.83
N ALA A 295 9.91 3.79 8.66
CA ALA A 295 8.83 4.02 9.62
C ALA A 295 9.10 3.42 10.99
N GLN A 296 10.00 2.44 11.06
CA GLN A 296 10.45 1.82 12.30
C GLN A 296 11.64 2.56 12.95
N ILE A 297 12.16 3.61 12.33
CA ILE A 297 13.29 4.41 12.84
C ILE A 297 12.73 5.63 13.54
N THR A 298 12.84 5.64 14.87
CA THR A 298 12.24 6.68 15.69
C THR A 298 13.23 7.63 16.30
N VAL A 299 12.79 8.88 16.47
CA VAL A 299 13.44 9.87 17.30
C VAL A 299 12.44 10.33 18.35
N SER A 300 12.81 10.14 19.62
CA SER A 300 12.04 10.65 20.75
C SER A 300 12.42 12.11 20.99
N SER A 301 11.48 13.02 20.75
CA SER A 301 11.60 14.44 21.12
C SER A 301 10.67 14.70 22.31
N GLY A 302 11.20 14.57 23.52
CA GLY A 302 10.41 14.63 24.75
C GLY A 302 9.43 13.45 24.86
N ARG A 303 8.12 13.73 25.01
CA ARG A 303 7.06 12.71 25.11
C ARG A 303 6.54 12.24 23.74
N ILE A 304 6.95 12.88 22.65
CA ILE A 304 6.47 12.58 21.29
C ILE A 304 7.54 11.79 20.55
N VAL A 305 7.14 10.61 20.08
CA VAL A 305 7.94 9.75 19.22
C VAL A 305 7.54 10.04 17.78
N LYS A 306 8.49 10.54 16.98
CA LYS A 306 8.28 10.84 15.55
C LYS A 306 9.12 9.90 14.69
N ALA A 307 8.72 9.74 13.43
CA ALA A 307 9.45 8.99 12.41
C ALA A 307 9.96 9.93 11.31
N PRO A 308 11.04 10.71 11.56
CA PRO A 308 11.47 11.80 10.68
C PRO A 308 12.06 11.33 9.35
N TYR A 309 12.45 10.06 9.24
CA TYR A 309 13.12 9.50 8.06
C TYR A 309 12.17 9.01 6.97
N ILE A 310 10.86 8.89 7.25
CA ILE A 310 9.87 8.44 6.27
C ILE A 310 9.68 9.46 5.14
N TYR A 311 9.77 10.76 5.47
CA TYR A 311 9.31 11.82 4.57
C TYR A 311 10.12 11.92 3.27
N MET A 312 11.45 11.81 3.34
CA MET A 312 12.29 11.93 2.14
C MET A 312 12.01 10.82 1.10
N PRO A 313 12.12 9.52 1.42
CA PRO A 313 11.83 8.48 0.42
C PRO A 313 10.38 8.56 -0.09
N LEU A 314 9.43 8.96 0.76
CA LEU A 314 8.04 9.19 0.34
C LEU A 314 7.92 10.36 -0.67
N SER A 315 8.62 11.47 -0.45
CA SER A 315 8.63 12.61 -1.37
C SER A 315 9.27 12.26 -2.72
N TYR A 316 10.34 11.46 -2.73
CA TYR A 316 10.92 10.96 -3.99
C TYR A 316 9.99 9.95 -4.69
N MET A 317 9.27 9.12 -3.93
CA MET A 317 8.25 8.22 -4.48
C MET A 317 7.11 9.00 -5.16
N ASP A 318 6.60 10.05 -4.50
CA ASP A 318 5.59 10.97 -5.04
C ASP A 318 6.04 11.58 -6.37
N ARG A 319 7.26 12.14 -6.44
CA ARG A 319 7.82 12.71 -7.68
C ARG A 319 7.96 11.69 -8.81
N CYS A 320 8.37 10.46 -8.49
CA CYS A 320 8.43 9.37 -9.47
C CYS A 320 7.03 9.01 -9.99
N ALA A 321 6.04 8.94 -9.09
CA ALA A 321 4.66 8.66 -9.43
C ALA A 321 4.06 9.77 -10.30
N GLU A 322 4.25 11.03 -9.94
CA GLU A 322 3.80 12.18 -10.75
C GLU A 322 4.36 12.12 -12.18
N THR A 323 5.66 11.85 -12.33
CA THR A 323 6.31 11.76 -13.63
C THR A 323 5.75 10.60 -14.46
N ALA A 324 5.51 9.44 -13.84
CA ALA A 324 4.92 8.28 -14.51
C ALA A 324 3.46 8.54 -14.92
N LEU A 325 2.65 9.14 -14.04
CA LEU A 325 1.25 9.49 -14.30
C LEU A 325 1.11 10.53 -15.42
N GLN A 326 2.01 11.52 -15.50
CA GLN A 326 2.06 12.47 -16.63
C GLN A 326 2.32 11.77 -17.98
N LYS A 327 2.99 10.60 -17.96
CA LYS A 327 3.23 9.75 -19.13
C LYS A 327 2.15 8.68 -19.32
N LYS A 328 1.05 8.75 -18.58
CA LYS A 328 -0.10 7.84 -18.62
C LYS A 328 0.22 6.38 -18.23
N MET A 329 1.19 6.19 -17.34
CA MET A 329 1.57 4.89 -16.80
C MET A 329 0.66 4.51 -15.63
N GLN A 330 -0.35 3.69 -15.89
CA GLN A 330 -1.42 3.34 -14.95
C GLN A 330 -0.96 2.36 -13.87
N ASP A 331 -0.16 1.36 -14.24
CA ASP A 331 0.36 0.35 -13.31
C ASP A 331 1.36 0.97 -12.33
N ALA A 332 2.11 1.98 -12.77
CA ALA A 332 2.93 2.81 -11.87
C ALA A 332 2.07 3.55 -10.83
N GLY A 333 0.87 4.01 -11.22
CA GLY A 333 -0.12 4.58 -10.30
C GLY A 333 -0.61 3.57 -9.26
N LEU A 334 -0.99 2.35 -9.70
CA LEU A 334 -1.40 1.27 -8.78
C LEU A 334 -0.27 0.86 -7.83
N GLU A 335 0.95 0.76 -8.33
CA GLU A 335 2.13 0.46 -7.52
C GLU A 335 2.37 1.53 -6.45
N THR A 336 2.12 2.80 -6.79
CA THR A 336 2.21 3.92 -5.84
C THR A 336 1.23 3.74 -4.67
N ILE A 337 -0.02 3.39 -4.95
CA ILE A 337 -1.03 3.13 -3.91
C ILE A 337 -0.66 1.90 -3.08
N ARG A 338 -0.18 0.83 -3.72
CA ARG A 338 0.32 -0.37 -3.02
C ARG A 338 1.44 -0.02 -2.04
N MET A 339 2.37 0.86 -2.44
CA MET A 339 3.44 1.32 -1.57
C MET A 339 2.96 2.27 -0.47
N CYS A 340 1.96 3.13 -0.73
CA CYS A 340 1.35 3.95 0.32
C CYS A 340 0.74 3.07 1.43
N ARG A 341 0.01 2.01 1.06
CA ARG A 341 -0.54 1.01 1.98
C ARG A 341 0.56 0.27 2.75
N LEU A 342 1.63 -0.11 2.07
CA LEU A 342 2.78 -0.75 2.72
C LEU A 342 3.40 0.15 3.79
N VAL A 343 3.61 1.44 3.48
CA VAL A 343 4.12 2.43 4.44
C VAL A 343 3.17 2.56 5.62
N LEU A 344 1.86 2.72 5.37
CA LEU A 344 0.84 2.84 6.40
C LEU A 344 0.84 1.65 7.38
N ALA A 345 0.93 0.43 6.85
CA ALA A 345 0.96 -0.81 7.64
C ALA A 345 2.23 -0.96 8.50
N HIS A 346 3.33 -0.27 8.15
CA HIS A 346 4.59 -0.30 8.91
C HIS A 346 4.71 0.81 9.95
N ILE A 347 3.75 1.74 10.02
CA ILE A 347 3.69 2.80 11.02
C ILE A 347 3.15 2.22 12.35
N PRO A 348 3.94 2.23 13.44
CA PRO A 348 3.46 1.79 14.76
C PRO A 348 2.41 2.74 15.35
N GLU A 349 1.44 2.17 16.06
CA GLU A 349 0.29 2.92 16.62
C GLU A 349 0.68 4.02 17.61
N ALA A 350 1.81 3.88 18.29
CA ALA A 350 2.26 4.81 19.32
C ALA A 350 2.88 6.11 18.77
N TYR A 351 3.03 6.27 17.45
CA TYR A 351 3.84 7.34 16.85
C TYR A 351 2.98 8.52 16.37
N ASP A 352 3.55 9.73 16.41
CA ASP A 352 2.95 10.91 15.79
C ASP A 352 3.34 10.96 14.30
N THR A 353 2.40 10.56 13.44
CA THR A 353 2.60 10.41 12.00
C THR A 353 1.74 11.32 11.15
N HIS A 354 1.06 12.31 11.76
CA HIS A 354 0.13 13.19 11.04
C HIS A 354 0.70 13.79 9.75
N ALA A 355 1.97 14.21 9.75
CA ALA A 355 2.62 14.74 8.54
C ALA A 355 2.82 13.69 7.44
N VAL A 356 3.08 12.44 7.83
CA VAL A 356 3.25 11.30 6.92
C VAL A 356 1.90 10.88 6.37
N ASP A 357 0.90 10.70 7.23
CA ASP A 357 -0.46 10.35 6.83
C ASP A 357 -1.03 11.43 5.88
N ALA A 358 -0.80 12.72 6.19
CA ALA A 358 -1.19 13.83 5.31
C ALA A 358 -0.48 13.80 3.95
N SER A 359 0.77 13.34 3.90
CA SER A 359 1.53 13.20 2.64
C SER A 359 1.03 11.99 1.84
N LEU A 360 0.68 10.88 2.50
CA LEU A 360 0.09 9.71 1.85
C LEU A 360 -1.26 10.04 1.22
N ILE A 361 -2.09 10.83 1.90
CA ILE A 361 -3.37 11.32 1.36
C ILE A 361 -3.12 12.21 0.12
N ASP A 362 -2.12 13.11 0.16
CA ASP A 362 -1.79 13.95 -1.00
C ASP A 362 -1.39 13.09 -2.22
N VAL A 363 -0.53 12.08 -2.00
CA VAL A 363 -0.11 11.15 -3.06
C VAL A 363 -1.32 10.39 -3.62
N ALA A 364 -2.16 9.82 -2.75
CA ALA A 364 -3.35 9.08 -3.17
C ALA A 364 -4.32 9.97 -3.95
N ALA A 365 -4.57 11.21 -3.50
CA ALA A 365 -5.43 12.15 -4.20
C ALA A 365 -4.89 12.54 -5.60
N LYS A 366 -3.58 12.76 -5.73
CA LYS A 366 -2.93 13.00 -7.05
C LYS A 366 -3.09 11.80 -7.98
N VAL A 367 -2.85 10.59 -7.50
CA VAL A 367 -3.03 9.36 -8.27
C VAL A 367 -4.50 9.19 -8.69
N ALA A 368 -5.44 9.47 -7.79
CA ALA A 368 -6.88 9.39 -8.08
C ALA A 368 -7.30 10.38 -9.18
N ALA A 369 -6.89 11.65 -9.05
CA ALA A 369 -7.18 12.69 -10.03
C ALA A 369 -6.57 12.37 -11.41
N ALA A 370 -5.32 11.90 -11.44
CA ALA A 370 -4.68 11.44 -12.67
C ALA A 370 -5.40 10.23 -13.28
N GLY A 371 -5.80 9.26 -12.44
CA GLY A 371 -6.59 8.09 -12.82
C GLY A 371 -7.88 8.47 -13.57
N TYR A 372 -8.68 9.36 -12.99
CA TYR A 372 -9.89 9.86 -13.65
C TYR A 372 -9.57 10.64 -14.93
N GLY A 373 -8.53 11.48 -14.93
CA GLY A 373 -8.10 12.22 -16.11
C GLY A 373 -7.66 11.32 -17.28
N MET A 374 -7.14 10.13 -16.97
CA MET A 374 -6.77 9.10 -17.96
C MET A 374 -7.94 8.20 -18.38
N GLY A 375 -9.09 8.25 -17.68
CA GLY A 375 -10.19 7.30 -17.84
C GLY A 375 -9.91 5.92 -17.23
N SER A 376 -8.91 5.79 -16.35
CA SER A 376 -8.60 4.55 -15.64
C SER A 376 -9.30 4.52 -14.29
N TRP A 377 -10.53 4.03 -14.28
CA TRP A 377 -11.33 3.96 -13.05
C TRP A 377 -10.71 3.04 -12.00
N VAL A 378 -9.99 1.99 -12.41
CA VAL A 378 -9.37 1.04 -11.47
C VAL A 378 -8.31 1.75 -10.64
N VAL A 379 -7.43 2.52 -11.28
CA VAL A 379 -6.42 3.35 -10.61
C VAL A 379 -7.11 4.38 -9.72
N ALA A 380 -8.10 5.08 -10.28
CA ALA A 380 -8.77 6.19 -9.59
C ALA A 380 -9.50 5.74 -8.31
N ASN A 381 -10.31 4.68 -8.43
CA ASN A 381 -11.10 4.13 -7.34
C ASN A 381 -10.19 3.47 -6.29
N THR A 382 -9.15 2.74 -6.70
CA THR A 382 -8.16 2.17 -5.75
C THR A 382 -7.44 3.26 -4.95
N ALA A 383 -7.13 4.39 -5.59
CA ALA A 383 -6.50 5.52 -4.92
C ALA A 383 -7.48 6.29 -4.01
N ALA A 384 -8.73 6.47 -4.41
CA ALA A 384 -9.77 7.08 -3.58
C ALA A 384 -10.10 6.23 -2.34
N ASP A 385 -10.16 4.91 -2.49
CA ASP A 385 -10.28 3.93 -1.40
C ASP A 385 -9.14 4.08 -0.38
N ALA A 386 -7.90 4.22 -0.86
CA ALA A 386 -6.74 4.43 0.00
C ALA A 386 -6.79 5.73 0.82
N ILE A 387 -7.46 6.79 0.35
CA ILE A 387 -7.65 8.03 1.13
C ILE A 387 -8.43 7.75 2.42
N VAL A 388 -9.51 6.97 2.31
CA VAL A 388 -10.34 6.61 3.46
C VAL A 388 -9.60 5.63 4.37
N GLU A 389 -8.90 4.65 3.79
CA GLU A 389 -8.06 3.70 4.55
C GLU A 389 -7.01 4.41 5.41
N ILE A 390 -6.31 5.41 4.86
CA ILE A 390 -5.33 6.20 5.61
C ILE A 390 -6.00 6.98 6.75
N ALA A 391 -7.18 7.57 6.51
CA ALA A 391 -7.93 8.31 7.53
C ALA A 391 -8.44 7.37 8.65
N MET A 392 -8.93 6.18 8.30
CA MET A 392 -9.34 5.14 9.25
C MET A 392 -8.17 4.64 10.08
N ALA A 393 -7.01 4.42 9.47
CA ALA A 393 -5.82 3.97 10.16
C ALA A 393 -5.30 5.01 11.17
N GLU A 394 -5.42 6.32 10.89
CA GLU A 394 -5.11 7.35 11.88
C GLU A 394 -6.10 7.33 13.04
N LEU A 395 -7.39 7.16 12.75
CA LEU A 395 -8.45 7.09 13.77
C LEU A 395 -8.22 5.94 14.75
N GLY A 396 -7.79 4.77 14.26
CA GLY A 396 -7.47 3.60 15.07
C GLY A 396 -6.28 3.79 16.03
N ARG A 397 -5.43 4.81 15.83
CA ARG A 397 -4.28 5.08 16.70
C ARG A 397 -4.74 5.87 17.92
N GLU A 398 -4.32 5.44 19.13
CA GLU A 398 -4.72 6.03 20.43
C GLU A 398 -4.53 7.56 20.54
N ARG A 399 -3.72 8.14 19.63
CA ARG A 399 -3.37 9.56 19.56
C ARG A 399 -4.17 10.35 18.53
N TYR A 400 -5.32 9.88 18.06
CA TYR A 400 -6.27 10.74 17.35
C TYR A 400 -6.52 11.99 18.19
N ARG A 401 -5.97 13.11 17.72
CA ARG A 401 -5.94 14.40 18.41
C ARG A 401 -6.45 15.54 17.51
N ARG A 402 -6.78 15.25 16.25
CA ARG A 402 -7.02 16.29 15.24
C ARG A 402 -8.01 15.81 14.16
N ALA A 403 -9.15 16.50 14.06
CA ALA A 403 -10.04 16.48 12.90
C ALA A 403 -9.39 17.03 11.59
N VAL A 404 -8.12 17.47 11.63
CA VAL A 404 -7.44 18.13 10.50
C VAL A 404 -7.16 17.16 9.34
N LEU A 405 -6.66 15.94 9.63
CA LEU A 405 -6.40 14.97 8.56
C LEU A 405 -7.71 14.49 7.93
N LEU A 406 -8.73 14.24 8.75
CA LEU A 406 -10.05 13.85 8.28
C LEU A 406 -10.67 14.93 7.38
N SER A 407 -10.57 16.20 7.79
CA SER A 407 -10.99 17.34 6.96
C SER A 407 -10.24 17.40 5.63
N LYS A 408 -8.94 17.04 5.63
CA LYS A 408 -8.13 16.97 4.41
C LYS A 408 -8.55 15.81 3.49
N ALA A 409 -8.83 14.63 4.06
CA ALA A 409 -9.38 13.49 3.32
C ALA A 409 -10.71 13.88 2.64
N PHE A 410 -11.64 14.46 3.41
CA PHE A 410 -12.94 14.93 2.92
C PHE A 410 -12.82 16.00 1.84
N TYR A 411 -11.93 16.97 2.00
CA TYR A 411 -11.63 17.95 0.96
C TYR A 411 -11.23 17.30 -0.37
N TYR A 412 -10.37 16.29 -0.36
CA TYR A 412 -9.99 15.59 -1.58
C TYR A 412 -11.11 14.71 -2.13
N LEU A 413 -11.90 14.06 -1.29
CA LEU A 413 -13.07 13.31 -1.74
C LEU A 413 -14.10 14.22 -2.42
N GLU A 414 -14.37 15.41 -1.86
CA GLU A 414 -15.21 16.43 -2.48
C GLU A 414 -14.64 16.88 -3.83
N PHE A 415 -13.32 17.12 -3.90
CA PHE A 415 -12.63 17.49 -5.14
C PHE A 415 -12.69 16.39 -6.22
N LEU A 416 -12.59 15.12 -5.84
CA LEU A 416 -12.59 13.98 -6.77
C LEU A 416 -13.99 13.63 -7.27
N LEU A 417 -15.03 14.00 -6.52
CA LEU A 417 -16.41 13.59 -6.78
C LEU A 417 -16.95 13.98 -8.16
N PRO A 418 -16.74 15.22 -8.68
CA PRO A 418 -17.18 15.58 -10.03
C PRO A 418 -16.54 14.68 -11.12
N PHE A 419 -15.29 14.24 -10.91
CA PHE A 419 -14.61 13.34 -11.83
C PHE A 419 -15.20 11.93 -11.79
N ALA A 420 -15.53 11.43 -10.60
CA ALA A 420 -16.22 10.15 -10.43
C ALA A 420 -17.61 10.16 -11.09
N ILE A 421 -18.38 11.25 -10.92
CA ILE A 421 -19.69 11.44 -11.56
C ILE A 421 -19.55 11.46 -13.08
N ALA A 422 -18.62 12.25 -13.62
CA ALA A 422 -18.35 12.32 -15.06
C ALA A 422 -17.87 10.97 -15.64
N SER A 423 -17.15 10.17 -14.86
CA SER A 423 -16.75 8.82 -15.25
C SER A 423 -17.93 7.85 -15.27
N SER A 424 -18.77 7.87 -14.23
CA SER A 424 -19.95 7.02 -14.12
C SER A 424 -20.96 7.26 -15.25
N THR A 425 -21.14 8.51 -15.67
CA THR A 425 -22.07 8.88 -16.74
C THR A 425 -21.55 8.48 -18.13
N LYS A 426 -20.24 8.52 -18.36
CA LYS A 426 -19.63 8.15 -19.65
C LYS A 426 -19.53 6.65 -19.90
N VAL A 427 -19.24 5.88 -18.86
CA VAL A 427 -19.01 4.42 -18.98
C VAL A 427 -20.23 3.61 -18.51
N GLY A 428 -21.19 4.25 -17.85
CA GLY A 428 -22.34 3.58 -17.25
C GLY A 428 -21.94 2.65 -16.10
N LEU A 429 -22.67 1.54 -15.95
CA LEU A 429 -22.48 0.55 -14.87
C LEU A 429 -21.05 -0.02 -14.77
N MET A 430 -20.24 0.07 -15.84
CA MET A 430 -18.87 -0.47 -15.83
C MET A 430 -17.86 0.39 -15.04
N ALA A 431 -18.15 1.66 -14.76
CA ALA A 431 -17.24 2.52 -13.98
C ALA A 431 -17.11 2.08 -12.50
N GLY A 432 -18.01 1.21 -12.02
CA GLY A 432 -18.11 0.85 -10.61
C GLY A 432 -18.62 2.00 -9.73
N SER A 433 -18.93 1.66 -8.47
CA SER A 433 -19.26 2.63 -7.43
C SER A 433 -18.04 3.47 -7.05
N PHE A 434 -18.25 4.68 -6.54
CA PHE A 434 -17.16 5.48 -5.97
C PHE A 434 -16.84 4.93 -4.58
N PRO A 435 -15.71 4.22 -4.37
CA PRO A 435 -15.53 3.39 -3.17
C PRO A 435 -15.71 4.12 -1.83
N PRO A 436 -15.27 5.39 -1.67
CA PRO A 436 -15.52 6.14 -0.44
C PRO A 436 -16.99 6.24 -0.04
N TYR A 437 -17.91 6.17 -1.01
CA TYR A 437 -19.36 6.21 -0.80
C TYR A 437 -20.06 4.88 -1.10
N ALA A 438 -19.31 3.81 -1.41
CA ALA A 438 -19.90 2.51 -1.66
C ALA A 438 -20.05 1.74 -0.35
N SER A 439 -21.26 1.31 0.01
CA SER A 439 -21.51 0.47 1.19
C SER A 439 -20.79 -0.89 1.13
N THR A 440 -20.48 -1.36 -0.09
CA THR A 440 -19.71 -2.60 -0.33
C THR A 440 -18.21 -2.43 -0.15
N SER A 441 -17.69 -1.21 0.00
CA SER A 441 -16.27 -0.97 0.24
C SER A 441 -15.94 -1.12 1.72
N ASN A 442 -14.82 -1.80 2.00
CA ASN A 442 -14.24 -1.88 3.35
C ASN A 442 -13.73 -0.51 3.84
N HIS A 443 -13.45 0.43 2.94
CA HIS A 443 -13.00 1.78 3.27
C HIS A 443 -13.98 2.82 2.71
N SER A 444 -15.17 2.84 3.30
CA SER A 444 -16.23 3.81 3.01
C SER A 444 -16.43 4.77 4.19
N LEU A 445 -17.20 5.83 3.98
CA LEU A 445 -17.61 6.70 5.09
C LEU A 445 -18.38 5.93 6.17
N ALA A 446 -19.18 4.93 5.78
CA ALA A 446 -19.89 4.08 6.72
C ALA A 446 -18.90 3.26 7.58
N SER A 447 -17.89 2.64 6.97
CA SER A 447 -16.89 1.88 7.72
C SER A 447 -16.00 2.78 8.60
N LEU A 448 -15.76 4.03 8.19
CA LEU A 448 -15.11 5.04 9.04
C LEU A 448 -15.93 5.31 10.31
N ILE A 449 -17.25 5.50 10.20
CA ILE A 449 -18.14 5.68 11.35
C ILE A 449 -18.17 4.42 12.22
N GLN A 450 -18.28 3.23 11.62
CA GLN A 450 -18.21 1.95 12.35
C GLN A 450 -16.89 1.80 13.12
N THR A 451 -15.78 2.20 12.52
CA THR A 451 -14.47 2.20 13.18
C THR A 451 -14.45 3.19 14.33
N ALA A 452 -14.98 4.41 14.14
CA ALA A 452 -15.11 5.40 15.21
C ALA A 452 -15.94 4.87 16.39
N CYS A 453 -17.07 4.22 16.10
CA CYS A 453 -17.92 3.58 17.10
C CYS A 453 -17.17 2.51 17.91
N SER A 454 -16.40 1.65 17.23
CA SER A 454 -15.64 0.58 17.90
C SER A 454 -14.57 1.08 18.87
N LEU A 455 -14.16 2.34 18.74
CA LEU A 455 -13.15 2.99 19.57
C LEU A 455 -13.75 3.75 20.77
N ILE A 456 -15.07 3.78 20.91
CA ILE A 456 -15.72 4.37 22.09
C ILE A 456 -15.29 3.54 23.32
N PRO A 457 -14.53 4.12 24.27
CA PRO A 457 -14.05 3.37 25.42
C PRO A 457 -15.22 2.86 26.26
N GLY A 458 -15.09 1.68 26.86
CA GLY A 458 -16.07 1.14 27.81
C GLY A 458 -16.31 2.07 29.01
N HIS A 459 -17.43 1.87 29.73
CA HIS A 459 -17.76 2.68 30.89
C HIS A 459 -16.73 2.42 32.00
N ASP A 460 -15.89 3.41 32.30
CA ASP A 460 -14.92 3.35 33.40
C ASP A 460 -15.53 4.03 34.64
N PRO A 461 -15.97 3.27 35.66
CA PRO A 461 -16.56 3.84 36.87
C PRO A 461 -15.56 4.67 37.70
N GLU A 462 -14.25 4.51 37.48
CA GLU A 462 -13.22 5.26 38.21
C GLU A 462 -12.96 6.66 37.63
N HIS A 463 -13.29 6.89 36.34
CA HIS A 463 -13.06 8.16 35.65
C HIS A 463 -14.29 8.68 34.88
N PRO A 464 -15.41 8.98 35.56
CA PRO A 464 -16.68 9.36 34.93
C PRO A 464 -16.67 10.71 34.18
N ARG A 465 -15.57 11.48 34.26
CA ARG A 465 -15.46 12.84 33.70
C ARG A 465 -14.77 12.95 32.33
N ARG A 466 -14.34 11.83 31.72
CA ARG A 466 -13.91 11.87 30.32
C ARG A 466 -15.15 11.67 29.47
N ASP A 467 -15.58 12.71 28.76
CA ASP A 467 -16.58 12.59 27.70
C ASP A 467 -16.11 11.49 26.73
N ARG A 468 -16.79 10.35 26.79
CA ARG A 468 -16.43 9.13 26.05
C ARG A 468 -16.74 9.29 24.56
N LEU A 469 -17.62 10.24 24.23
CA LEU A 469 -18.11 10.48 22.89
C LEU A 469 -17.34 11.57 22.16
N THR A 470 -16.49 12.37 22.81
CA THR A 470 -15.81 13.52 22.13
C THR A 470 -15.13 13.14 20.82
N ARG A 471 -14.40 12.01 20.77
CA ARG A 471 -13.71 11.58 19.54
C ARG A 471 -14.69 11.11 18.47
N PHE A 472 -15.72 10.40 18.90
CA PHE A 472 -16.77 9.91 18.03
C PHE A 472 -17.57 11.07 17.44
N SER A 473 -17.94 12.05 18.27
CA SER A 473 -18.64 13.27 17.87
C SER A 473 -17.82 14.10 16.90
N GLU A 474 -16.52 14.28 17.11
CA GLU A 474 -15.65 14.97 16.15
C GLU A 474 -15.66 14.32 14.74
N VAL A 475 -15.62 12.98 14.67
CA VAL A 475 -15.69 12.25 13.40
C VAL A 475 -17.07 12.37 12.75
N CYS A 476 -18.13 12.22 13.53
CA CYS A 476 -19.51 12.36 13.06
C CYS A 476 -19.79 13.78 12.56
N GLU A 477 -19.42 14.81 13.31
CA GLU A 477 -19.58 16.23 12.92
C GLU A 477 -18.83 16.53 11.63
N ALA A 478 -17.57 16.06 11.50
CA ALA A 478 -16.80 16.22 10.27
C ALA A 478 -17.45 15.50 9.08
N THR A 479 -17.98 14.29 9.29
CA THR A 479 -18.61 13.48 8.23
C THR A 479 -19.95 14.07 7.80
N ALA A 480 -20.80 14.48 8.75
CA ALA A 480 -22.06 15.14 8.48
C ALA A 480 -21.86 16.47 7.74
N LYS A 481 -20.84 17.25 8.14
CA LYS A 481 -20.44 18.47 7.41
C LYS A 481 -20.01 18.17 5.99
N HIS A 482 -19.15 17.16 5.79
CA HIS A 482 -18.72 16.73 4.45
C HIS A 482 -19.91 16.33 3.57
N LEU A 483 -20.83 15.51 4.09
CA LEU A 483 -22.04 15.11 3.38
C LEU A 483 -22.92 16.31 3.03
N SER A 484 -23.08 17.27 3.94
CA SER A 484 -23.79 18.53 3.67
C SER A 484 -23.10 19.38 2.59
N ASP A 485 -21.77 19.48 2.63
CA ASP A 485 -20.99 20.24 1.64
C ASP A 485 -21.11 19.61 0.25
N VAL A 486 -21.00 18.29 0.17
CA VAL A 486 -21.26 17.51 -1.04
C VAL A 486 -22.71 17.70 -1.52
N ALA A 487 -23.67 17.64 -0.60
CA ALA A 487 -25.09 17.84 -0.88
C ALA A 487 -25.43 19.26 -1.34
N SER A 488 -24.63 20.28 -1.03
CA SER A 488 -24.90 21.65 -1.46
C SER A 488 -24.16 22.05 -2.74
N LYS A 489 -22.96 21.51 -2.98
CA LYS A 489 -22.07 21.97 -4.06
C LYS A 489 -22.05 21.10 -5.31
N VAL A 490 -22.40 19.81 -5.19
CA VAL A 490 -22.18 18.84 -6.28
C VAL A 490 -23.48 18.49 -6.97
N ASP A 491 -23.52 18.61 -8.30
CA ASP A 491 -24.62 18.10 -9.11
C ASP A 491 -24.37 16.63 -9.47
N PHE A 492 -25.27 15.74 -9.02
CA PHE A 492 -25.15 14.30 -9.22
C PHE A 492 -25.66 13.83 -10.57
N SER A 493 -26.50 14.60 -11.26
CA SER A 493 -27.16 14.17 -12.50
C SER A 493 -27.76 12.75 -12.35
N SER A 494 -27.77 11.93 -13.41
CA SER A 494 -28.22 10.53 -13.38
C SER A 494 -27.13 9.54 -12.91
N SER A 495 -26.21 9.97 -12.04
CA SER A 495 -25.08 9.14 -11.60
C SER A 495 -25.49 8.11 -10.54
N LEU A 496 -24.92 6.90 -10.63
CA LEU A 496 -25.05 5.85 -9.61
C LEU A 496 -24.46 6.25 -8.25
N VAL A 497 -23.59 7.27 -8.21
CA VAL A 497 -22.98 7.77 -6.98
C VAL A 497 -24.03 8.30 -6.00
N MET A 498 -25.19 8.77 -6.49
CA MET A 498 -26.30 9.16 -5.63
C MET A 498 -26.88 7.96 -4.88
N ALA A 499 -27.07 6.82 -5.57
CA ALA A 499 -27.54 5.59 -4.93
C ALA A 499 -26.53 5.08 -3.90
N ASP A 500 -25.24 5.12 -4.23
CA ASP A 500 -24.14 4.78 -3.30
C ASP A 500 -24.20 5.63 -2.02
N LEU A 501 -24.37 6.94 -2.16
CA LEU A 501 -24.51 7.87 -1.03
C LEU A 501 -25.71 7.53 -0.14
N ILE A 502 -26.85 7.17 -0.73
CA ILE A 502 -28.04 6.75 0.04
C ILE A 502 -27.74 5.47 0.82
N MET A 503 -27.10 4.48 0.19
CA MET A 503 -26.72 3.25 0.88
C MET A 503 -25.73 3.51 2.02
N VAL A 504 -24.78 4.43 1.85
CA VAL A 504 -23.85 4.81 2.92
C VAL A 504 -24.56 5.55 4.05
N LEU A 505 -25.54 6.41 3.75
CA LEU A 505 -26.36 7.05 4.78
C LEU A 505 -27.15 6.01 5.58
N ASP A 506 -27.78 5.03 4.92
CA ASP A 506 -28.49 3.93 5.57
C ASP A 506 -27.57 3.17 6.54
N GLU A 507 -26.36 2.85 6.09
CA GLU A 507 -25.38 2.12 6.90
C GLU A 507 -24.84 2.95 8.08
N ILE A 508 -24.68 4.27 7.91
CA ILE A 508 -24.37 5.19 9.00
C ILE A 508 -25.51 5.19 10.03
N PHE A 509 -26.77 5.28 9.60
CA PHE A 509 -27.92 5.23 10.52
C PHE A 509 -28.03 3.90 11.26
N LYS A 510 -27.84 2.77 10.58
CA LYS A 510 -27.78 1.45 11.22
C LYS A 510 -26.68 1.39 12.28
N THR A 511 -25.50 1.92 11.97
CA THR A 511 -24.37 1.96 12.90
C THR A 511 -24.68 2.81 14.12
N LEU A 512 -25.28 3.98 13.92
CA LEU A 512 -25.74 4.88 14.99
C LEU A 512 -26.78 4.18 15.87
N ARG A 513 -27.80 3.55 15.28
CA ARG A 513 -28.85 2.81 15.99
C ARG A 513 -28.27 1.67 16.83
N GLN A 514 -27.38 0.87 16.24
CA GLN A 514 -26.72 -0.23 16.97
C GLN A 514 -25.91 0.27 18.16
N GLN A 515 -25.27 1.45 18.04
CA GLN A 515 -24.57 2.06 19.16
C GLN A 515 -25.53 2.51 20.25
N LEU A 516 -26.64 3.18 19.92
CA LEU A 516 -27.69 3.50 20.89
C LEU A 516 -28.15 2.25 21.62
N GLU A 517 -28.59 1.22 20.90
CA GLU A 517 -29.06 -0.04 21.49
C GLU A 517 -28.04 -0.67 22.45
N SER A 518 -26.74 -0.55 22.15
CA SER A 518 -25.67 -1.11 22.99
C SER A 518 -25.29 -0.25 24.21
N LEU A 519 -25.51 1.07 24.14
CA LEU A 519 -25.03 2.05 25.13
C LEU A 519 -26.15 2.60 26.01
N ASP A 520 -27.39 2.67 25.53
CA ASP A 520 -28.55 3.37 26.13
C ASP A 520 -28.78 3.11 27.63
N PRO A 521 -28.76 1.88 28.19
CA PRO A 521 -28.90 1.68 29.63
C PRO A 521 -27.72 2.19 30.48
N LYS A 522 -26.67 2.75 29.86
CA LYS A 522 -25.39 3.17 30.49
C LYS A 522 -24.95 4.58 30.11
N LEU A 523 -25.71 5.31 29.29
CA LEU A 523 -25.39 6.68 28.92
C LEU A 523 -25.89 7.67 29.97
N SER A 524 -25.12 8.73 30.20
CA SER A 524 -25.59 9.90 30.93
C SER A 524 -26.51 10.76 30.06
N GLU A 525 -27.30 11.63 30.69
CA GLU A 525 -28.21 12.55 29.99
C GLU A 525 -27.46 13.44 28.97
N ASP A 526 -26.28 13.95 29.34
CA ASP A 526 -25.40 14.74 28.46
C ASP A 526 -24.89 13.92 27.24
N GLU A 527 -24.62 12.63 27.42
CA GLU A 527 -24.18 11.74 26.34
C GLU A 527 -25.33 11.40 25.39
N ASN A 528 -26.55 11.26 25.91
CA ASN A 528 -27.77 11.10 25.10
C ASN A 528 -28.06 12.37 24.28
N GLU A 529 -27.95 13.57 24.87
CA GLU A 529 -28.09 14.84 24.14
C GLU A 529 -27.03 14.96 23.04
N THR A 530 -25.78 14.57 23.35
CA THR A 530 -24.70 14.56 22.36
C THR A 530 -25.02 13.62 21.20
N PHE A 531 -25.53 12.43 21.50
CA PHE A 531 -25.92 11.48 20.46
C PHE A 531 -27.05 12.03 19.58
N ASP A 532 -28.10 12.58 20.19
CA ASP A 532 -29.24 13.18 19.47
C ASP A 532 -28.77 14.34 18.57
N LYS A 533 -27.83 15.16 19.07
CA LYS A 533 -27.18 16.20 18.28
C LYS A 533 -26.40 15.62 17.08
N LEU A 534 -25.79 14.45 17.19
CA LEU A 534 -25.07 13.82 16.07
C LEU A 534 -26.03 13.19 15.06
N ALA A 535 -27.02 12.42 15.53
CA ALA A 535 -28.03 11.82 14.67
C ALA A 535 -28.82 12.88 13.89
N SER A 536 -29.21 13.97 14.55
CA SER A 536 -29.87 15.12 13.90
C SER A 536 -29.04 15.74 12.77
N GLN A 537 -27.71 15.79 12.89
CA GLN A 537 -26.85 16.29 11.82
C GLN A 537 -26.89 15.39 10.58
N PHE A 538 -26.90 14.06 10.74
CA PHE A 538 -27.03 13.12 9.62
C PHE A 538 -28.44 13.14 9.01
N ILE A 539 -29.49 13.30 9.83
CA ILE A 539 -30.87 13.51 9.37
C ILE A 539 -30.94 14.76 8.50
N TRP A 540 -30.36 15.86 8.97
CA TRP A 540 -30.33 17.12 8.22
C TRP A 540 -29.49 17.03 6.95
N ALA A 541 -28.32 16.38 7.00
CA ALA A 541 -27.48 16.14 5.82
C ALA A 541 -28.23 15.33 4.76
N SER A 542 -28.98 14.29 5.17
CA SER A 542 -29.83 13.50 4.28
C SER A 542 -30.87 14.37 3.56
N GLY A 543 -31.48 15.33 4.27
CA GLY A 543 -32.41 16.29 3.67
C GLY A 543 -31.79 17.28 2.69
N CYS A 544 -30.48 17.57 2.81
CA CYS A 544 -29.77 18.50 1.93
C CYS A 544 -29.53 17.92 0.53
N PHE A 545 -29.42 16.59 0.40
CA PHE A 545 -29.24 15.91 -0.89
C PHE A 545 -30.44 16.10 -1.84
N TRP A 546 -31.59 16.50 -1.30
CA TRP A 546 -32.86 16.63 -2.02
C TRP A 546 -33.29 18.08 -2.18
N GLY A 547 -32.36 18.97 -2.49
CA GLY A 547 -32.68 20.33 -2.95
C GLY A 547 -33.40 20.31 -4.32
N ARG A 548 -34.10 21.41 -4.67
CA ARG A 548 -34.88 21.53 -5.92
C ARG A 548 -34.10 21.06 -7.15
N ASP A 549 -32.85 21.49 -7.33
CA ASP A 549 -32.09 21.20 -8.54
C ASP A 549 -31.72 19.71 -8.70
N LYS A 550 -31.65 18.96 -7.58
CA LYS A 550 -31.16 17.58 -7.54
C LYS A 550 -32.26 16.53 -7.72
N ILE A 551 -33.46 16.81 -7.21
CA ILE A 551 -34.61 15.91 -7.33
C ILE A 551 -35.00 15.69 -8.80
N ASN A 552 -34.80 16.69 -9.67
CA ASN A 552 -35.05 16.55 -11.11
C ASN A 552 -34.25 15.42 -11.77
N ALA A 553 -33.09 15.06 -11.21
CA ALA A 553 -32.19 14.10 -11.82
C ALA A 553 -32.53 12.64 -11.48
N ALA A 554 -33.23 12.38 -10.36
CA ALA A 554 -33.55 11.03 -9.88
C ALA A 554 -34.81 11.00 -8.98
N PRO A 555 -36.02 11.26 -9.52
CA PRO A 555 -37.25 11.34 -8.72
C PRO A 555 -37.57 10.05 -7.95
N GLY A 556 -37.30 8.88 -8.54
CA GLY A 556 -37.55 7.58 -7.88
C GLY A 556 -36.71 7.31 -6.63
N MET A 557 -35.53 7.93 -6.51
CA MET A 557 -34.68 7.76 -5.32
C MET A 557 -35.20 8.55 -4.11
N ALA A 558 -36.04 9.57 -4.32
CA ALA A 558 -36.57 10.38 -3.23
C ALA A 558 -37.55 9.59 -2.35
N ASP A 559 -38.37 8.71 -2.94
CA ASP A 559 -39.23 7.77 -2.20
C ASP A 559 -38.40 6.73 -1.45
N GLU A 560 -37.35 6.19 -2.07
CA GLU A 560 -36.44 5.25 -1.40
C GLU A 560 -35.78 5.85 -0.16
N VAL A 561 -35.31 7.11 -0.24
CA VAL A 561 -34.77 7.81 0.93
C VAL A 561 -35.84 8.07 1.97
N ALA A 562 -37.02 8.52 1.56
CA ALA A 562 -38.10 8.77 2.50
C ALA A 562 -38.53 7.49 3.25
N ARG A 563 -38.54 6.36 2.55
CA ARG A 563 -38.79 5.03 3.13
C ARG A 563 -37.69 4.62 4.11
N MET A 564 -36.42 4.75 3.70
CA MET A 564 -35.25 4.48 4.58
C MET A 564 -35.31 5.35 5.84
N LEU A 565 -35.55 6.65 5.68
CA LEU A 565 -35.70 7.60 6.79
C LEU A 565 -36.89 7.22 7.69
N SER A 566 -38.03 6.86 7.11
CA SER A 566 -39.20 6.41 7.89
C SER A 566 -38.88 5.17 8.72
N ALA A 567 -38.11 4.21 8.20
CA ALA A 567 -37.74 3.01 8.96
C ALA A 567 -36.86 3.38 10.16
N HIS A 568 -35.87 4.26 9.95
CA HIS A 568 -35.03 4.76 11.04
C HIS A 568 -35.81 5.61 12.05
N ALA A 569 -36.79 6.41 11.63
CA ALA A 569 -37.66 7.16 12.53
C ALA A 569 -38.47 6.25 13.45
N VAL A 570 -39.07 5.19 12.91
CA VAL A 570 -39.80 4.19 13.71
C VAL A 570 -38.85 3.51 14.70
N ALA A 571 -37.63 3.19 14.28
CA ALA A 571 -36.61 2.65 15.17
C ALA A 571 -36.18 3.64 16.27
N PHE A 572 -36.08 4.94 15.99
CA PHE A 572 -35.81 5.96 17.02
C PHE A 572 -36.96 6.06 18.04
N VAL A 573 -38.22 5.95 17.61
CA VAL A 573 -39.37 5.87 18.52
C VAL A 573 -39.26 4.67 19.44
N ARG A 574 -38.85 3.51 18.90
CA ARG A 574 -38.61 2.29 19.66
C ARG A 574 -37.55 2.44 20.76
N LEU A 575 -36.54 3.27 20.48
CA LEU A 575 -35.47 3.62 21.42
C LEU A 575 -35.81 4.82 22.32
N GLY A 576 -37.01 5.40 22.22
CA GLY A 576 -37.42 6.54 23.04
C GLY A 576 -36.93 7.92 22.56
N HIS A 577 -36.23 8.01 21.43
CA HIS A 577 -35.71 9.26 20.86
C HIS A 577 -36.75 9.95 19.97
N ILE A 578 -37.82 10.47 20.58
CA ILE A 578 -38.97 11.07 19.87
C ILE A 578 -38.58 12.34 19.09
N ASP A 579 -37.62 13.12 19.59
CA ASP A 579 -37.15 14.34 18.92
C ASP A 579 -36.46 14.03 17.58
N LEU A 580 -35.67 12.95 17.51
CA LEU A 580 -35.05 12.49 16.27
C LEU A 580 -36.11 12.05 15.25
N ALA A 581 -37.11 11.26 15.68
CA ALA A 581 -38.20 10.84 14.82
C ALA A 581 -39.00 12.05 14.28
N THR A 582 -39.21 13.07 15.11
CA THR A 582 -39.86 14.34 14.72
C THR A 582 -39.03 15.06 13.65
N GLN A 583 -37.72 15.16 13.82
CA GLN A 583 -36.83 15.77 12.84
C GLN A 583 -36.83 15.02 11.50
N VAL A 584 -36.85 13.68 11.53
CA VAL A 584 -36.98 12.87 10.32
C VAL A 584 -38.29 13.16 9.60
N ALA A 585 -39.41 13.25 10.32
CA ALA A 585 -40.71 13.59 9.73
C ALA A 585 -40.66 14.96 9.00
N HIS A 586 -40.00 15.96 9.60
CA HIS A 586 -39.78 17.25 8.95
C HIS A 586 -38.87 17.16 7.71
N VAL A 587 -37.85 16.30 7.72
CA VAL A 587 -36.99 16.07 6.55
C VAL A 587 -37.75 15.40 5.41
N ILE A 588 -38.51 14.33 5.67
CA ILE A 588 -39.38 13.69 4.67
C ILE A 588 -40.35 14.72 4.08
N ARG A 589 -40.93 15.57 4.94
CA ARG A 589 -41.80 16.65 4.50
C ARG A 589 -41.10 17.64 3.57
N ARG A 590 -39.85 18.01 3.88
CA ARG A 590 -39.03 18.90 3.06
C ARG A 590 -38.73 18.27 1.71
N ILE A 591 -38.42 16.97 1.66
CA ILE A 591 -38.20 16.22 0.42
C ILE A 591 -39.47 16.30 -0.45
N ALA A 592 -40.64 15.95 0.12
CA ALA A 592 -41.93 16.03 -0.58
C ALA A 592 -42.23 17.45 -1.09
N GLY A 593 -41.98 18.47 -0.27
CA GLY A 593 -42.17 19.87 -0.67
C GLY A 593 -41.21 20.31 -1.79
N ASN A 594 -39.98 19.80 -1.81
CA ASN A 594 -39.05 20.08 -2.90
C ASN A 594 -39.46 19.37 -4.20
N ILE A 595 -40.03 18.16 -4.13
CA ILE A 595 -40.61 17.46 -5.30
C ILE A 595 -41.80 18.24 -5.86
N ALA A 596 -42.73 18.68 -5.01
CA ALA A 596 -43.92 19.40 -5.43
C ALA A 596 -43.61 20.72 -6.17
N ASN A 597 -42.51 21.37 -5.78
CA ASN A 597 -42.05 22.60 -6.41
C ASN A 597 -41.41 22.41 -7.80
N LEU A 598 -41.21 21.16 -8.24
CA LEU A 598 -40.68 20.85 -9.56
C LEU A 598 -41.83 20.65 -10.53
N SER A 599 -41.96 21.58 -11.48
CA SER A 599 -43.07 21.67 -12.45
C SER A 599 -43.21 20.49 -13.42
N LEU A 600 -42.39 19.44 -13.27
CA LEU A 600 -42.30 18.27 -14.14
C LEU A 600 -42.68 16.96 -13.43
N ASN A 601 -42.84 16.95 -12.11
CA ASN A 601 -43.03 15.71 -11.34
C ASN A 601 -44.50 15.40 -11.10
N SER A 602 -44.77 14.10 -10.98
CA SER A 602 -46.11 13.55 -10.85
C SER A 602 -46.67 13.84 -9.44
N ILE A 603 -47.96 14.20 -9.35
CA ILE A 603 -48.76 14.24 -8.11
C ILE A 603 -48.53 12.98 -7.27
N TYR A 604 -48.34 11.84 -7.94
CA TYR A 604 -48.07 10.54 -7.34
C TYR A 604 -46.71 10.48 -6.63
N ASP A 605 -45.66 11.13 -7.14
CA ASP A 605 -44.33 11.12 -6.51
C ASP A 605 -44.35 11.87 -5.17
N VAL A 606 -45.03 13.02 -5.14
CA VAL A 606 -45.24 13.80 -3.90
C VAL A 606 -46.04 13.00 -2.89
N ALA A 607 -47.08 12.31 -3.36
CA ALA A 607 -47.93 11.48 -2.51
C ALA A 607 -47.19 10.25 -1.98
N ASP A 608 -46.37 9.57 -2.79
CA ASP A 608 -45.59 8.40 -2.39
C ASP A 608 -44.55 8.77 -1.30
N VAL A 609 -43.80 9.86 -1.48
CA VAL A 609 -42.89 10.37 -0.43
C VAL A 609 -43.63 10.79 0.83
N THR A 610 -44.77 11.49 0.70
CA THR A 610 -45.54 11.95 1.87
C THR A 610 -46.18 10.77 2.61
N ALA A 611 -46.54 9.69 1.91
CA ALA A 611 -47.07 8.47 2.53
C ALA A 611 -46.07 7.78 3.45
N GLN A 612 -44.76 8.00 3.27
CA GLN A 612 -43.72 7.52 4.20
C GLN A 612 -43.78 8.20 5.59
N LEU A 613 -44.65 9.20 5.81
CA LEU A 613 -44.95 9.71 7.15
C LEU A 613 -45.96 8.82 7.91
N TRP A 614 -46.68 7.92 7.23
CA TRP A 614 -47.69 7.06 7.83
C TRP A 614 -47.12 6.11 8.88
N PRO A 615 -46.01 5.38 8.64
CA PRO A 615 -45.41 4.51 9.65
C PRO A 615 -44.95 5.29 10.88
N ILE A 616 -44.44 6.52 10.70
CA ILE A 616 -44.03 7.41 11.80
C ILE A 616 -45.26 7.81 12.64
N LYS A 617 -46.38 8.18 11.99
CA LYS A 617 -47.63 8.48 12.68
C LYS A 617 -48.10 7.27 13.50
N MET A 618 -48.11 6.07 12.92
CA MET A 618 -48.52 4.85 13.61
C MET A 618 -47.60 4.50 14.79
N ALA A 619 -46.29 4.70 14.65
CA ALA A 619 -45.35 4.55 15.75
C ALA A 619 -45.65 5.56 16.88
N GLY A 620 -45.97 6.81 16.52
CA GLY A 620 -46.44 7.83 17.46
C GLY A 620 -47.76 7.46 18.14
N ASP A 621 -48.72 6.89 17.42
CA ASP A 621 -50.00 6.43 18.00
C ASP A 621 -49.79 5.36 19.08
N LEU A 622 -48.74 4.54 18.94
CA LEU A 622 -48.40 3.48 19.89
C LEU A 622 -47.60 4.00 21.11
N ALA A 623 -46.64 4.89 20.89
CA ALA A 623 -45.64 5.24 21.91
C ALA A 623 -45.55 6.74 22.25
N ALA A 624 -45.95 7.65 21.36
CA ALA A 624 -45.77 9.10 21.53
C ALA A 624 -46.87 9.92 20.80
N PRO A 625 -48.00 10.25 21.48
CA PRO A 625 -49.13 10.94 20.86
C PRO A 625 -48.78 12.29 20.22
N GLU A 626 -47.78 13.00 20.77
CA GLU A 626 -47.29 14.27 20.23
C GLU A 626 -46.67 14.09 18.83
N LEU A 627 -45.85 13.05 18.63
CA LEU A 627 -45.28 12.71 17.33
C LEU A 627 -46.36 12.32 16.32
N SER A 628 -47.38 11.57 16.76
CA SER A 628 -48.52 11.24 15.89
C SER A 628 -49.25 12.49 15.41
N ALA A 629 -49.53 13.44 16.31
CA ALA A 629 -50.16 14.70 15.95
C ALA A 629 -49.31 15.51 14.96
N ILE A 630 -47.99 15.56 15.15
CA ILE A 630 -47.06 16.22 14.22
C ILE A 630 -47.10 15.52 12.85
N ALA A 631 -46.93 14.20 12.80
CA ALA A 631 -46.96 13.45 11.55
C ALA A 631 -48.30 13.58 10.81
N ALA A 632 -49.43 13.55 11.54
CA ALA A 632 -50.76 13.77 10.99
C ALA A 632 -50.90 15.17 10.37
N ASN A 633 -50.41 16.21 11.05
CA ASN A 633 -50.40 17.58 10.52
C ASN A 633 -49.52 17.70 9.26
N LEU A 634 -48.37 17.03 9.26
CA LEU A 634 -47.46 17.01 8.11
C LEU A 634 -48.07 16.29 6.89
N ILE A 635 -48.85 15.23 7.12
CA ILE A 635 -49.62 14.52 6.09
C ILE A 635 -50.78 15.38 5.55
N ALA A 636 -51.47 16.10 6.44
CA ALA A 636 -52.69 16.83 6.12
C ALA A 636 -52.47 18.13 5.32
N ALA A 637 -51.24 18.65 5.23
CA ALA A 637 -50.98 19.90 4.56
C ALA A 637 -49.74 19.79 3.65
N PRO A 638 -49.79 19.18 2.45
CA PRO A 638 -48.67 19.09 1.52
C PRO A 638 -48.21 20.48 1.02
N TYR A 639 -46.90 20.70 0.88
CA TYR A 639 -46.29 22.05 0.76
C TYR A 639 -45.83 22.24 -0.67
N GLY A 640 -46.14 23.38 -1.26
CA GLY A 640 -45.76 23.70 -2.65
C GLY A 640 -46.62 22.99 -3.70
N VAL A 641 -47.78 22.44 -3.33
CA VAL A 641 -48.75 21.83 -4.25
C VAL A 641 -49.76 22.90 -4.71
N ASP A 642 -50.17 22.85 -5.99
CA ASP A 642 -51.27 23.69 -6.48
C ASP A 642 -52.58 23.31 -5.74
N PRO A 643 -53.34 24.27 -5.20
CA PRO A 643 -54.62 24.00 -4.52
C PRO A 643 -55.60 23.11 -5.31
N LYS A 644 -55.47 23.04 -6.63
CA LYS A 644 -56.30 22.17 -7.49
C LYS A 644 -55.96 20.69 -7.37
N ASP A 645 -54.70 20.36 -7.09
CA ASP A 645 -54.19 18.99 -7.04
C ASP A 645 -54.22 18.41 -5.62
N GLU A 646 -54.43 19.26 -4.61
CA GLU A 646 -54.45 18.91 -3.18
C GLU A 646 -55.43 17.77 -2.87
N GLY A 647 -56.63 17.80 -3.45
CA GLY A 647 -57.64 16.75 -3.26
C GLY A 647 -57.23 15.38 -3.82
N GLU A 648 -56.54 15.35 -4.97
CA GLU A 648 -56.03 14.11 -5.56
C GLU A 648 -54.85 13.57 -4.76
N ILE A 649 -53.90 14.42 -4.35
CA ILE A 649 -52.77 14.04 -3.49
C ILE A 649 -53.25 13.41 -2.19
N HIS A 650 -54.21 14.03 -1.50
CA HIS A 650 -54.75 13.47 -0.26
C HIS A 650 -55.39 12.10 -0.46
N ARG A 651 -56.11 11.90 -1.57
CA ARG A 651 -56.68 10.60 -1.91
C ARG A 651 -55.60 9.55 -2.15
N VAL A 652 -54.51 9.89 -2.85
CA VAL A 652 -53.39 8.99 -3.11
C VAL A 652 -52.67 8.66 -1.81
N ILE A 653 -52.34 9.66 -0.97
CA ILE A 653 -51.71 9.42 0.34
C ILE A 653 -52.56 8.49 1.20
N ALA A 654 -53.88 8.74 1.28
CA ALA A 654 -54.80 7.89 2.04
C ALA A 654 -54.83 6.45 1.50
N LEU A 655 -54.85 6.29 0.17
CA LEU A 655 -54.78 4.98 -0.47
C LEU A 655 -53.44 4.27 -0.15
N ARG A 656 -52.31 4.98 -0.20
CA ARG A 656 -51.01 4.41 0.16
C ARG A 656 -50.93 3.99 1.62
N GLY A 657 -51.47 4.80 2.54
CA GLY A 657 -51.61 4.45 3.95
C GLY A 657 -52.42 3.16 4.14
N GLN A 658 -53.60 3.06 3.51
CA GLN A 658 -54.41 1.83 3.53
C GLN A 658 -53.67 0.62 2.95
N GLN A 659 -52.89 0.82 1.88
CA GLN A 659 -52.07 -0.24 1.30
C GLN A 659 -50.94 -0.70 2.23
N MET A 660 -50.35 0.22 3.02
CA MET A 660 -49.35 -0.14 4.04
C MET A 660 -49.97 -0.91 5.21
N ASP A 661 -51.23 -0.65 5.54
CA ASP A 661 -51.98 -1.39 6.57
C ASP A 661 -52.39 -2.81 6.13
N THR A 662 -52.30 -3.15 4.83
CA THR A 662 -52.75 -4.44 4.31
C THR A 662 -51.65 -5.52 4.41
N PRO A 663 -51.91 -6.69 5.05
CA PRO A 663 -50.92 -7.75 5.26
C PRO A 663 -50.28 -8.33 3.99
N SER A 664 -50.98 -8.27 2.85
CA SER A 664 -50.55 -8.86 1.57
C SER A 664 -49.32 -8.19 0.94
N ARG A 665 -48.87 -7.04 1.44
CA ARG A 665 -47.56 -6.46 1.07
C ARG A 665 -46.37 -7.17 1.73
N ARG A 666 -46.57 -8.07 2.71
CA ARG A 666 -45.48 -8.76 3.44
C ARG A 666 -44.57 -9.62 2.56
N SER A 667 -45.08 -10.27 1.50
CA SER A 667 -44.29 -11.22 0.68
C SER A 667 -43.59 -10.59 -0.54
N GLY A 668 -43.97 -9.37 -0.94
CA GLY A 668 -43.42 -8.70 -2.13
C GLY A 668 -42.15 -7.90 -1.90
N TYR A 669 -41.69 -7.76 -0.65
CA TYR A 669 -40.59 -6.88 -0.24
C TYR A 669 -39.30 -7.65 0.10
N GLU A 670 -39.31 -8.99 0.06
CA GLU A 670 -38.09 -9.80 0.12
C GLU A 670 -37.22 -9.52 -1.11
N GLY A 671 -36.16 -8.72 -0.93
CA GLY A 671 -35.23 -8.32 -1.99
C GLY A 671 -35.11 -6.81 -2.23
N MET A 672 -35.81 -5.97 -1.46
CA MET A 672 -35.61 -4.51 -1.55
C MET A 672 -34.27 -4.07 -0.96
N MET A 673 -33.68 -3.04 -1.57
CA MET A 673 -32.37 -2.50 -1.19
C MET A 673 -32.34 -1.81 0.20
N PHE A 674 -33.48 -1.33 0.70
CA PHE A 674 -33.60 -0.53 1.94
C PHE A 674 -34.57 -1.15 2.95
N PRO A 675 -34.40 -0.85 4.25
CA PRO A 675 -35.29 -1.36 5.31
C PRO A 675 -36.76 -0.97 5.09
N ASP A 676 -37.66 -1.86 5.50
CA ASP A 676 -39.10 -1.64 5.45
C ASP A 676 -39.58 -0.97 6.76
N PRO A 677 -40.13 0.25 6.71
CA PRO A 677 -40.64 0.93 7.90
C PRO A 677 -41.78 0.16 8.60
N MET A 678 -42.53 -0.67 7.88
CA MET A 678 -43.58 -1.48 8.49
C MET A 678 -43.00 -2.61 9.33
N ALA A 679 -41.89 -3.23 8.90
CA ALA A 679 -41.20 -4.24 9.69
C ALA A 679 -40.73 -3.67 11.05
N GLU A 680 -40.13 -2.49 11.05
CA GLU A 680 -39.72 -1.80 12.29
C GLU A 680 -40.93 -1.45 13.19
N LEU A 681 -42.07 -1.09 12.58
CA LEU A 681 -43.31 -0.81 13.32
C LEU A 681 -43.87 -2.06 13.99
N TYR A 682 -43.75 -3.23 13.35
CA TYR A 682 -44.14 -4.50 13.96
C TYR A 682 -43.25 -4.87 15.13
N ASP A 683 -41.94 -4.66 15.01
CA ASP A 683 -41.02 -4.88 16.13
C ASP A 683 -41.34 -3.95 17.31
N LEU A 684 -41.68 -2.68 17.04
CA LEU A 684 -42.17 -1.76 18.07
C LEU A 684 -43.47 -2.26 18.73
N LYS A 685 -44.46 -2.72 17.94
CA LYS A 685 -45.71 -3.30 18.47
C LYS A 685 -45.45 -4.51 19.38
N ARG A 686 -44.57 -5.41 18.96
CA ARG A 686 -44.16 -6.59 19.76
C ARG A 686 -43.50 -6.19 21.07
N GLN A 687 -42.64 -5.17 21.05
CA GLN A 687 -41.99 -4.65 22.25
C GLN A 687 -43.00 -4.00 23.22
N MET A 688 -43.98 -3.26 22.70
CA MET A 688 -45.00 -2.58 23.51
C MET A 688 -46.09 -3.54 24.02
N ASN A 689 -46.32 -4.67 23.34
CA ASN A 689 -47.32 -5.67 23.71
C ASN A 689 -46.76 -7.10 23.55
N PRO A 690 -45.85 -7.55 24.45
CA PRO A 690 -45.17 -8.84 24.33
C PRO A 690 -46.11 -10.05 24.51
N ASP A 691 -47.28 -9.83 25.13
CA ASP A 691 -48.30 -10.87 25.36
C ASP A 691 -49.30 -10.99 24.21
N ALA A 692 -49.22 -10.12 23.19
CA ALA A 692 -50.03 -10.27 22.00
C ALA A 692 -49.63 -11.59 21.30
N PRO A 693 -50.60 -12.46 20.93
CA PRO A 693 -50.29 -13.62 20.11
C PRO A 693 -49.58 -13.13 18.84
N PRO A 694 -48.52 -13.82 18.38
CA PRO A 694 -47.92 -13.49 17.09
C PRO A 694 -49.07 -13.49 16.08
N GLU A 695 -49.28 -12.36 15.39
CA GLU A 695 -50.27 -12.30 14.31
C GLU A 695 -49.94 -13.47 13.38
N GLU A 696 -50.77 -14.52 13.39
CA GLU A 696 -50.59 -15.68 12.53
C GLU A 696 -50.50 -15.14 11.11
N GLU A 697 -49.37 -15.42 10.46
CA GLU A 697 -49.22 -15.20 9.04
C GLU A 697 -50.19 -16.17 8.35
N ASP A 698 -51.44 -15.74 8.15
CA ASP A 698 -52.39 -16.33 7.20
C ASP A 698 -51.85 -16.10 5.77
N LEU A 699 -50.64 -16.59 5.48
CA LEU A 699 -50.01 -16.60 4.16
C LEU A 699 -50.59 -17.73 3.29
N ASP A 700 -51.27 -18.71 3.88
CA ASP A 700 -51.81 -19.88 3.19
C ASP A 700 -53.12 -19.62 2.42
N ASP A 701 -53.83 -18.51 2.70
CA ASP A 701 -55.13 -18.22 2.07
C ASP A 701 -55.05 -17.28 0.83
N PHE A 702 -53.85 -16.88 0.39
CA PHE A 702 -53.67 -15.82 -0.62
C PHE A 702 -52.88 -16.20 -1.89
N TRP A 703 -52.76 -17.49 -2.20
CA TRP A 703 -52.35 -17.96 -3.54
C TRP A 703 -53.45 -18.82 -4.18
N PRO A 704 -54.05 -18.42 -5.31
CA PRO A 704 -54.82 -19.34 -6.16
C PRO A 704 -53.93 -20.34 -6.89
#